data_AF-A0A226DIP2-F1
#
_entry.id   AF-A0A226DIP2-F1
#
_cell.length_a   1.000
_cell.length_b   1.000
_cell.length_c   1.000
_cell.angle_alpha   90.00
_cell.angle_beta   90.00
_cell.angle_gamma   90.00
#
_symmetry.space_group_name_H-M   'P 1'
#
loop_
_entity.id
_entity.type
_entity.pdbx_description
1 polymer ?
#
loop_
_entity_poly.entity_id
_entity_poly.type
_entity_poly.pdbx_seq_one_letter_code
_entity_poly.pdbx_strand_id
1 'polypeptide(L)'
;MSTTPSNTVPISELNKWCGLSCLDEKYKHNVKLAYLAHKVAALVTTSDDVYLVGRNEHGSLGTASGASFHTKYPIKIESLCKKGVCAFSFSRQTKHHDFLSLFALTGDNQLYGWGYNSEGNLGLGFASDEPPRPTRIPFPPTAKPVHLSTGEGHTVTLTKDGKIFAFGKNTHGQIGNGSTLDQVQVIEVKLTITLDARRQIRVSQIACGSYHSVALSDDGSVYTWGANDKGQLGEGSKIGQNPTPKRIQMEDKVIKISCGKHHTLALTEHGEIYTWGSNHHGQLGIGSTSKSRAPVRIEIETRVTDILAHGSISSCRLAGTPGVIAMWGKLPEITGKAVDYPWETLLGGMEDVFSSWDTDPGTPRGLRGEVGGGGGEDANLMRWTGLKCVDYGTMPALKLAFVYGSGFEQSAVLISREEDDVYFVGRSVHGSLGSGASTEFETRVPIKNINLSGKGIFWIDYGLDVGGGCTCLFALTTSGSVYSWGYNDFGELGQGFSSLEPGVPNKIDTFGDTIKITQIACGSDHAFAISEEGHLYAWGYNFYGQLGTGCLDDHVPRPGRVTGFRSNATTIVSVAAGMFHSVAVTADGHVYAWGQNDKGQLGLGCTEAYSATPIFVTFPASLFPTKSVACGPDSTLALSAEGKLCFFGHCNYTPDMADRKGLVFQICTDLDPTDPIVDFGTKHWATLYACQTESGKVYLWGKVRGGKKRSLYEETRASTVNDVFSMFSNPPGMIRPLTLSE
;
A
#
# COMPACT_ATOMS: atom_id res chain seq x y z
N MET A 1 4.37 6.88 21.08
CA MET A 1 5.54 7.56 20.48
C MET A 1 6.03 8.66 21.42
N SER A 2 7.29 8.60 21.86
CA SER A 2 7.99 9.73 22.51
C SER A 2 9.27 10.03 21.74
N THR A 3 9.39 11.23 21.17
CA THR A 3 10.63 11.74 20.59
C THR A 3 11.59 12.17 21.70
N THR A 4 12.90 12.03 21.49
CA THR A 4 13.93 12.47 22.43
C THR A 4 13.80 13.97 22.77
N PRO A 5 14.09 14.39 24.02
CA PRO A 5 13.54 15.63 24.59
C PRO A 5 14.11 16.96 24.07
N SER A 6 15.11 16.94 23.19
CA SER A 6 15.89 18.14 22.83
C SER A 6 15.58 18.75 21.47
N ASN A 7 14.86 18.04 20.59
CA ASN A 7 14.61 18.51 19.23
C ASN A 7 13.11 18.75 19.01
N THR A 8 12.77 19.88 18.38
CA THR A 8 11.42 20.13 17.86
C THR A 8 11.05 19.06 16.83
N VAL A 9 9.83 18.56 16.88
CA VAL A 9 9.26 17.69 15.84
C VAL A 9 9.09 18.52 14.57
N PRO A 10 9.66 18.11 13.42
CA PRO A 10 9.50 18.85 12.18
C PRO A 10 8.03 18.97 11.77
N ILE A 11 7.63 20.13 11.23
CA ILE A 11 6.26 20.36 10.76
C ILE A 11 5.88 19.39 9.64
N SER A 12 6.84 19.04 8.77
CA SER A 12 6.67 18.01 7.73
C SER A 12 6.22 16.68 8.31
N GLU A 13 6.79 16.25 9.44
CA GLU A 13 6.41 15.02 10.14
C GLU A 13 5.01 15.12 10.74
N LEU A 14 4.68 16.24 11.40
CA LEU A 14 3.34 16.47 11.95
C LEU A 14 2.26 16.50 10.85
N ASN A 15 2.60 16.98 9.65
CA ASN A 15 1.69 17.03 8.51
C ASN A 15 1.41 15.64 7.90
N LYS A 16 2.29 14.66 8.11
CA LYS A 16 2.02 13.26 7.72
C LYS A 16 0.92 12.62 8.56
N TRP A 17 0.67 13.12 9.77
CA TRP A 17 -0.29 12.52 10.70
C TRP A 17 -1.68 13.12 10.45
N CYS A 18 -2.64 12.33 9.95
CA CYS A 18 -3.95 12.88 9.53
C CYS A 18 -4.74 13.58 10.66
N GLY A 19 -4.49 13.24 11.93
CA GLY A 19 -5.08 13.93 13.08
C GLY A 19 -4.48 15.31 13.37
N LEU A 20 -3.28 15.59 12.86
CA LEU A 20 -2.56 16.84 13.05
C LEU A 20 -2.44 17.65 11.76
N SER A 21 -2.58 17.05 10.58
CA SER A 21 -2.47 17.73 9.28
C SER A 21 -3.45 18.89 9.14
N CYS A 22 -4.65 18.77 9.71
CA CYS A 22 -5.68 19.82 9.68
C CYS A 22 -5.53 20.92 10.75
N LEU A 23 -4.54 20.83 11.66
CA LEU A 23 -4.23 21.91 12.59
C LEU A 23 -3.61 23.10 11.86
N ASP A 24 -4.00 24.30 12.28
CA ASP A 24 -3.36 25.54 11.87
C ASP A 24 -1.85 25.46 12.20
N GLU A 25 -1.01 25.84 11.23
CA GLU A 25 0.45 25.85 11.31
C GLU A 25 0.95 26.48 12.62
N LYS A 26 0.29 27.53 13.12
CA LYS A 26 0.65 28.21 14.37
C LYS A 26 0.68 27.29 15.60
N TYR A 27 -0.07 26.18 15.60
CA TYR A 27 -0.11 25.20 16.69
C TYR A 27 0.88 24.04 16.50
N LYS A 28 1.51 23.93 15.33
CA LYS A 28 2.52 22.91 15.00
C LYS A 28 3.94 23.40 15.27
N HIS A 29 4.14 24.70 15.33
CA HIS A 29 5.42 25.31 15.67
C HIS A 29 5.78 24.98 17.11
N ASN A 30 7.07 24.75 17.36
CA ASN A 30 7.60 24.50 18.70
C ASN A 30 7.04 23.26 19.41
N VAL A 31 6.55 22.25 18.70
CA VAL A 31 6.15 20.97 19.32
C VAL A 31 7.41 20.16 19.60
N LYS A 32 7.62 19.73 20.86
CA LYS A 32 8.73 18.84 21.26
C LYS A 32 8.28 17.38 21.42
N LEU A 33 6.99 17.16 21.67
CA LEU A 33 6.39 15.84 21.81
C LEU A 33 4.98 15.87 21.22
N ALA A 34 4.68 14.91 20.34
CA ALA A 34 3.35 14.69 19.82
C ALA A 34 2.93 13.24 20.11
N TYR A 35 1.68 13.07 20.50
CA TYR A 35 1.06 11.78 20.76
C TYR A 35 -0.30 11.76 20.09
N LEU A 36 -0.65 10.66 19.45
CA LEU A 36 -1.97 10.48 18.86
C LEU A 36 -2.53 9.15 19.36
N ALA A 37 -3.80 9.17 19.72
CA ALA A 37 -4.49 8.10 20.43
C ALA A 37 -5.94 8.08 19.97
N HIS A 38 -6.31 7.11 19.15
CA HIS A 38 -7.67 7.02 18.62
C HIS A 38 -8.10 8.32 17.90
N LYS A 39 -9.11 9.02 18.44
CA LYS A 39 -9.64 10.30 17.96
C LYS A 39 -9.08 11.52 18.72
N VAL A 40 -8.03 11.35 19.53
CA VAL A 40 -7.43 12.40 20.36
C VAL A 40 -5.94 12.53 20.04
N ALA A 41 -5.47 13.76 19.87
CA ALA A 41 -4.05 14.08 19.80
C ALA A 41 -3.63 14.93 21.00
N ALA A 42 -2.44 14.66 21.53
CA ALA A 42 -1.78 15.45 22.56
C ALA A 42 -0.49 16.05 22.01
N LEU A 43 -0.27 17.33 22.30
CA LEU A 43 0.91 18.09 21.88
C LEU A 43 1.56 18.71 23.12
N VAL A 44 2.88 18.60 23.21
CA VAL A 44 3.68 19.34 24.19
C VAL A 44 4.62 20.27 23.44
N THR A 45 4.59 21.54 23.79
CA THR A 45 5.45 22.56 23.17
C THR A 45 6.83 22.62 23.82
N THR A 46 7.79 23.32 23.21
CA THR A 46 9.11 23.61 23.78
C THR A 46 9.01 24.45 25.05
N SER A 47 7.97 25.29 25.15
CA SER A 47 7.61 25.99 26.38
C SER A 47 6.99 25.07 27.44
N ASP A 48 6.81 23.78 27.16
CA ASP A 48 6.20 22.78 28.04
C ASP A 48 4.71 23.03 28.32
N ASP A 49 4.02 23.69 27.39
CA ASP A 49 2.56 23.78 27.41
C ASP A 49 1.96 22.53 26.77
N VAL A 50 0.87 22.03 27.36
CA VAL A 50 0.20 20.79 26.93
C VAL A 50 -1.14 21.12 26.30
N TYR A 51 -1.39 20.58 25.12
CA TYR A 51 -2.63 20.78 24.36
C TYR A 51 -3.24 19.44 23.95
N LEU A 52 -4.56 19.34 24.02
CA LEU A 52 -5.34 18.21 23.50
C LEU A 52 -6.27 18.67 22.39
N VAL A 53 -6.40 17.88 21.33
CA VAL A 53 -7.29 18.18 20.18
C VAL A 53 -7.92 16.89 19.66
N GLY A 54 -9.10 16.99 19.03
CA GLY A 54 -9.80 15.85 18.46
C GLY A 54 -11.22 15.70 19.01
N ARG A 55 -11.65 14.46 19.26
CA ARG A 55 -12.98 14.13 19.78
C ARG A 55 -12.93 13.88 21.29
N ASN A 56 -13.72 14.63 22.05
CA ASN A 56 -13.99 14.33 23.44
C ASN A 56 -14.96 13.15 23.50
N GLU A 57 -14.54 12.06 24.13
CA GLU A 57 -15.36 10.91 24.47
C GLU A 57 -15.12 10.63 25.96
N HIS A 58 -16.13 10.84 26.80
CA HIS A 58 -15.99 10.75 28.25
C HIS A 58 -14.77 11.52 28.79
N GLY A 59 -14.67 12.81 28.47
CA GLY A 59 -13.64 13.70 29.02
C GLY A 59 -12.22 13.47 28.51
N SER A 60 -12.04 12.71 27.42
CA SER A 60 -10.74 12.39 26.84
C SER A 60 -9.88 13.63 26.48
N LEU A 61 -10.50 14.79 26.21
CA LEU A 61 -9.80 16.06 26.01
C LEU A 61 -9.50 16.82 27.31
N GLY A 62 -9.46 16.13 28.45
CA GLY A 62 -9.16 16.70 29.76
C GLY A 62 -10.29 17.56 30.33
N THR A 63 -11.50 17.42 29.78
CA THR A 63 -12.70 18.12 30.27
C THR A 63 -13.41 17.27 31.32
N ALA A 64 -14.07 17.91 32.29
CA ALA A 64 -14.94 17.22 33.25
C ALA A 64 -16.30 16.80 32.62
N SER A 65 -16.49 17.00 31.31
CA SER A 65 -17.75 16.71 30.64
C SER A 65 -17.68 15.34 29.97
N GLY A 66 -18.66 14.49 30.30
CA GLY A 66 -18.92 13.25 29.59
C GLY A 66 -19.48 13.46 28.17
N ALA A 67 -19.86 14.69 27.81
CA ALA A 67 -20.49 14.98 26.52
C ALA A 67 -19.54 14.72 25.35
N SER A 68 -20.03 14.01 24.33
CA SER A 68 -19.29 13.81 23.09
C SER A 68 -19.30 15.08 22.25
N PHE A 69 -18.12 15.61 21.93
CA PHE A 69 -17.97 16.72 20.99
C PHE A 69 -16.64 16.63 20.25
N HIS A 70 -16.52 17.36 19.15
CA HIS A 70 -15.28 17.42 18.37
C HIS A 70 -14.77 18.86 18.32
N THR A 71 -13.46 19.05 18.53
CA THR A 71 -12.79 20.34 18.37
C THR A 71 -11.59 20.21 17.45
N LYS A 72 -11.49 21.16 16.52
CA LYS A 72 -10.29 21.39 15.70
C LYS A 72 -9.34 22.40 16.33
N TYR A 73 -9.77 23.06 17.41
CA TYR A 73 -8.98 24.02 18.17
C TYR A 73 -8.38 23.31 19.38
N PRO A 74 -7.04 23.30 19.53
CA PRO A 74 -6.38 22.69 20.68
C PRO A 74 -6.84 23.30 22.00
N ILE A 75 -7.22 22.43 22.94
CA ILE A 75 -7.57 22.79 24.31
C ILE A 75 -6.30 22.72 25.15
N LYS A 76 -5.92 23.86 25.75
CA LYS A 76 -4.79 23.91 26.67
C LYS A 76 -5.15 23.23 27.99
N ILE A 77 -4.29 22.33 28.45
CA ILE A 77 -4.47 21.57 29.68
C ILE A 77 -3.59 22.17 30.78
N GLU A 78 -4.11 23.21 31.44
CA GLU A 78 -3.34 23.99 32.42
C GLU A 78 -2.78 23.14 33.58
N SER A 79 -3.47 22.06 33.96
CA SER A 79 -3.01 21.16 35.02
C SER A 79 -1.78 20.32 34.64
N LEU A 80 -1.45 20.22 33.35
CA LEU A 80 -0.28 19.49 32.84
C LEU A 80 0.84 20.41 32.32
N CYS A 81 0.52 21.68 32.03
CA CYS A 81 1.51 22.66 31.59
C CYS A 81 2.63 22.83 32.63
N LYS A 82 3.86 23.00 32.15
CA LYS A 82 5.08 23.24 32.93
C LYS A 82 5.47 22.09 33.88
N LYS A 83 4.94 20.88 33.66
CA LYS A 83 5.25 19.68 34.46
C LYS A 83 6.30 18.76 33.85
N GLY A 84 6.85 19.11 32.70
CA GLY A 84 7.86 18.31 31.99
C GLY A 84 7.28 17.00 31.48
N VAL A 85 6.10 17.02 30.84
CA VAL A 85 5.49 15.80 30.30
C VAL A 85 6.41 15.17 29.26
N CYS A 86 6.79 13.91 29.49
CA CYS A 86 7.75 13.18 28.67
C CYS A 86 7.14 11.96 27.97
N ALA A 87 5.99 11.46 28.43
CA ALA A 87 5.27 10.39 27.76
C ALA A 87 3.76 10.50 27.96
N PHE A 88 3.02 9.97 26.99
CA PHE A 88 1.58 9.73 27.09
C PHE A 88 1.28 8.26 26.84
N SER A 89 0.17 7.80 27.41
CA SER A 89 -0.40 6.49 27.14
C SER A 89 -1.93 6.55 27.15
N PHE A 90 -2.60 5.57 26.56
CA PHE A 90 -4.05 5.43 26.71
C PHE A 90 -4.46 3.96 26.87
N SER A 91 -5.56 3.76 27.57
CA SER A 91 -6.26 2.48 27.68
C SER A 91 -7.65 2.62 27.09
N ARG A 92 -8.06 1.66 26.26
CA ARG A 92 -9.40 1.57 25.68
C ARG A 92 -10.25 0.58 26.48
N GLN A 93 -11.55 0.83 26.52
CA GLN A 93 -12.47 -0.01 27.28
C GLN A 93 -13.12 -1.09 26.42
N THR A 94 -13.29 -2.26 27.04
CA THR A 94 -13.85 -3.48 26.43
C THR A 94 -15.30 -3.34 25.98
N LYS A 95 -16.16 -2.78 26.83
CA LYS A 95 -17.60 -2.61 26.57
C LYS A 95 -17.91 -1.38 25.73
N HIS A 96 -17.01 -0.40 25.76
CA HIS A 96 -17.19 0.91 25.15
C HIS A 96 -15.92 1.31 24.42
N HIS A 97 -15.82 0.83 23.19
CA HIS A 97 -14.65 0.96 22.34
C HIS A 97 -14.21 2.41 22.02
N ASP A 98 -15.11 3.38 22.17
CA ASP A 98 -14.81 4.81 22.01
C ASP A 98 -14.32 5.48 23.29
N PHE A 99 -14.44 4.84 24.46
CA PHE A 99 -14.10 5.45 25.74
C PHE A 99 -12.63 5.23 26.07
N LEU A 100 -11.95 6.33 26.39
CA LEU A 100 -10.51 6.37 26.57
C LEU A 100 -10.15 6.84 27.97
N SER A 101 -9.17 6.15 28.53
CA SER A 101 -8.51 6.51 29.78
C SER A 101 -7.10 6.92 29.42
N LEU A 102 -6.78 8.20 29.58
CA LEU A 102 -5.51 8.77 29.14
C LEU A 102 -4.58 8.99 30.32
N PHE A 103 -3.28 8.88 30.04
CA PHE A 103 -2.22 9.02 31.01
C PHE A 103 -1.13 9.95 30.49
N ALA A 104 -0.56 10.74 31.39
CA ALA A 104 0.63 11.55 31.13
C ALA A 104 1.67 11.30 32.23
N LEU A 105 2.89 10.96 31.80
CA LEU A 105 4.05 10.80 32.68
C LEU A 105 4.93 12.03 32.57
N THR A 106 5.35 12.56 33.71
CA THR A 106 6.22 13.72 33.82
C THR A 106 7.67 13.33 34.12
N GLY A 107 8.61 14.21 33.77
CA GLY A 107 10.05 13.99 34.00
C GLY A 107 10.44 13.87 35.48
N ASP A 108 9.61 14.35 36.40
CA ASP A 108 9.75 14.16 37.86
C ASP A 108 9.06 12.87 38.38
N ASN A 109 8.69 11.96 37.47
CA ASN A 109 8.11 10.64 37.75
C ASN A 109 6.72 10.71 38.41
N GLN A 110 5.88 11.67 38.01
CA GLN A 110 4.48 11.73 38.41
C GLN A 110 3.60 11.24 37.27
N LEU A 111 2.60 10.43 37.62
CA LEU A 111 1.63 9.94 36.66
C LEU A 111 0.29 10.67 36.85
N TYR A 112 -0.25 11.20 35.77
CA TYR A 112 -1.58 11.82 35.73
C TYR A 112 -2.53 10.95 34.90
N GLY A 113 -3.79 10.84 35.31
CA GLY A 113 -4.84 10.11 34.62
C GLY A 113 -6.12 10.95 34.44
N TRP A 114 -6.82 10.76 33.32
CA TRP A 114 -8.14 11.37 33.05
C TRP A 114 -8.94 10.59 32.00
N GLY A 115 -10.19 11.02 31.78
CA GLY A 115 -11.09 10.42 30.81
C GLY A 115 -12.03 9.42 31.47
N TYR A 116 -12.34 8.32 30.78
CA TYR A 116 -13.25 7.30 31.30
C TYR A 116 -12.73 6.69 32.61
N ASN A 117 -13.57 6.59 33.63
CA ASN A 117 -13.24 6.01 34.94
C ASN A 117 -14.42 5.28 35.63
N SER A 118 -15.49 4.90 34.90
CA SER A 118 -16.64 4.21 35.52
C SER A 118 -16.27 2.84 36.09
N GLU A 119 -15.17 2.24 35.61
CA GLU A 119 -14.65 0.95 36.10
C GLU A 119 -13.41 1.13 37.01
N GLY A 120 -13.08 2.37 37.42
CA GLY A 120 -11.92 2.68 38.26
C GLY A 120 -10.55 2.43 37.59
N ASN A 121 -10.54 2.31 36.27
CA ASN A 121 -9.40 2.02 35.41
C ASN A 121 -8.28 3.09 35.43
N LEU A 122 -8.47 4.23 36.11
CA LEU A 122 -7.43 5.26 36.28
C LEU A 122 -6.60 5.09 37.56
N GLY A 123 -6.97 4.18 38.46
CA GLY A 123 -6.20 3.97 39.70
C GLY A 123 -6.27 5.13 40.69
N LEU A 124 -7.28 6.00 40.59
CA LEU A 124 -7.43 7.22 41.41
C LEU A 124 -7.98 6.94 42.82
N GLY A 125 -8.31 5.70 43.13
CA GLY A 125 -8.93 5.28 44.39
C GLY A 125 -10.46 5.29 44.39
N PHE A 126 -11.07 5.64 43.27
CA PHE A 126 -12.52 5.65 43.08
C PHE A 126 -12.89 5.38 41.61
N ALA A 127 -14.12 4.96 41.39
CA ALA A 127 -14.76 4.88 40.08
C ALA A 127 -15.80 6.02 39.96
N SER A 128 -15.98 6.55 38.75
CA SER A 128 -16.88 7.67 38.49
C SER A 128 -17.36 7.68 37.04
N ASP A 129 -18.66 7.90 36.84
CA ASP A 129 -19.27 8.11 35.52
C ASP A 129 -18.93 9.48 34.94
N GLU A 130 -18.78 10.48 35.82
CA GLU A 130 -18.21 11.76 35.42
C GLU A 130 -16.70 11.62 35.23
N PRO A 131 -16.16 11.99 34.06
CA PRO A 131 -14.76 11.80 33.78
C PRO A 131 -13.91 12.79 34.60
N PRO A 132 -12.93 12.32 35.38
CA PRO A 132 -12.02 13.21 36.08
C PRO A 132 -11.19 14.00 35.07
N ARG A 133 -10.90 15.26 35.42
CA ARG A 133 -9.84 16.07 34.77
C ARG A 133 -8.47 15.44 35.02
N PRO A 134 -7.41 15.85 34.31
CA PRO A 134 -6.05 15.34 34.55
C PRO A 134 -5.66 15.48 36.01
N THR A 135 -5.62 14.34 36.69
CA THR A 135 -5.45 14.20 38.14
C THR A 135 -4.28 13.31 38.42
N ARG A 136 -3.46 13.69 39.41
CA ARG A 136 -2.30 12.90 39.82
C ARG A 136 -2.76 11.57 40.43
N ILE A 137 -2.23 10.47 39.91
CA ILE A 137 -2.50 9.12 40.40
C ILE A 137 -1.69 8.90 41.70
N PRO A 138 -2.32 8.44 42.79
CA PRO A 138 -1.66 8.30 44.08
C PRO A 138 -0.78 7.03 44.13
N PHE A 139 0.52 7.20 43.88
CA PHE A 139 1.52 6.17 44.16
C PHE A 139 2.06 6.27 45.59
N PRO A 140 2.52 5.16 46.20
CA PRO A 140 3.30 5.21 47.43
C PRO A 140 4.49 6.17 47.29
N PRO A 141 4.90 6.92 48.35
CA PRO A 141 5.94 7.96 48.24
C PRO A 141 7.29 7.49 47.68
N THR A 142 7.63 6.22 47.83
CA THR A 142 8.86 5.60 47.33
C THR A 142 8.76 5.11 45.89
N ALA A 143 7.55 4.93 45.36
CA ALA A 143 7.31 4.43 44.02
C ALA A 143 7.39 5.57 43.01
N LYS A 144 8.44 5.54 42.17
CA LYS A 144 8.68 6.53 41.11
C LYS A 144 8.50 5.88 39.75
N PRO A 145 7.30 5.93 39.15
CA PRO A 145 7.04 5.35 37.84
C PRO A 145 7.89 6.03 36.77
N VAL A 146 8.56 5.24 35.94
CA VAL A 146 9.39 5.70 34.82
C VAL A 146 8.88 5.20 33.47
N HIS A 147 8.02 4.18 33.48
CA HIS A 147 7.42 3.62 32.29
C HIS A 147 6.03 3.05 32.61
N LEU A 148 5.16 3.01 31.60
CA LEU A 148 3.82 2.47 31.69
C LEU A 148 3.45 1.74 30.42
N SER A 149 2.68 0.66 30.57
CA SER A 149 2.06 -0.08 29.48
C SER A 149 0.59 -0.28 29.82
N THR A 150 -0.27 -0.11 28.82
CA THR A 150 -1.73 -0.13 28.97
C THR A 150 -2.31 -1.24 28.12
N GLY A 151 -3.29 -1.96 28.68
CA GLY A 151 -4.11 -2.90 27.94
C GLY A 151 -5.55 -2.39 27.80
N GLU A 152 -6.50 -3.32 27.62
CA GLU A 152 -7.92 -2.97 27.54
C GLU A 152 -8.53 -2.83 28.94
N GLY A 153 -8.41 -1.64 29.52
CA GLY A 153 -9.00 -1.26 30.81
C GLY A 153 -8.07 -1.40 32.00
N HIS A 154 -6.81 -1.81 31.80
CA HIS A 154 -5.81 -1.95 32.86
C HIS A 154 -4.49 -1.29 32.49
N THR A 155 -3.74 -0.91 33.50
CA THR A 155 -2.44 -0.26 33.35
C THR A 155 -1.43 -0.94 34.26
N VAL A 156 -0.25 -1.21 33.71
CA VAL A 156 0.93 -1.69 34.42
C VAL A 156 2.00 -0.62 34.32
N THR A 157 2.71 -0.37 35.42
CA THR A 157 3.74 0.66 35.52
C THR A 157 5.01 0.07 36.12
N LEU A 158 6.15 0.56 35.64
CA LEU A 158 7.47 0.16 36.09
C LEU A 158 8.14 1.35 36.78
N THR A 159 8.67 1.12 37.98
CA THR A 159 9.41 2.13 38.74
C THR A 159 10.91 2.04 38.50
N LYS A 160 11.64 3.12 38.82
CA LYS A 160 13.10 3.22 38.66
C LYS A 160 13.88 2.11 39.39
N ASP A 161 13.36 1.61 40.51
CA ASP A 161 13.94 0.52 41.30
C ASP A 161 13.54 -0.89 40.78
N GLY A 162 12.78 -0.97 39.69
CA GLY A 162 12.43 -2.23 39.04
C GLY A 162 11.23 -2.93 39.66
N LYS A 163 10.35 -2.20 40.36
CA LYS A 163 9.07 -2.71 40.88
C LYS A 163 7.96 -2.45 39.88
N ILE A 164 6.94 -3.29 39.94
CA ILE A 164 5.74 -3.18 39.11
C ILE A 164 4.57 -2.76 39.98
N PHE A 165 3.81 -1.79 39.50
CA PHE A 165 2.49 -1.47 40.05
C PHE A 165 1.43 -1.55 38.97
N ALA A 166 0.23 -1.96 39.32
CA ALA A 166 -0.87 -2.11 38.38
C ALA A 166 -2.20 -1.65 38.98
N PHE A 167 -3.12 -1.24 38.11
CA PHE A 167 -4.48 -0.82 38.46
C PHE A 167 -5.42 -0.95 37.27
N GLY A 168 -6.72 -0.93 37.56
CA GLY A 168 -7.82 -1.01 36.63
C GLY A 168 -8.48 -2.38 36.55
N LYS A 169 -9.06 -2.68 35.38
CA LYS A 169 -9.85 -3.88 35.14
C LYS A 169 -9.02 -5.15 35.36
N ASN A 170 -9.59 -6.12 36.06
CA ASN A 170 -8.90 -7.34 36.48
C ASN A 170 -9.74 -8.62 36.26
N THR A 171 -10.82 -8.53 35.48
CA THR A 171 -11.70 -9.68 35.17
C THR A 171 -11.00 -10.96 34.70
N HIS A 172 -9.77 -10.86 34.17
CA HIS A 172 -8.95 -11.99 33.72
C HIS A 172 -7.67 -12.17 34.54
N GLY A 173 -7.52 -11.49 35.67
CA GLY A 173 -6.31 -11.53 36.49
C GLY A 173 -5.13 -10.71 35.93
N GLN A 174 -5.36 -9.83 34.95
CA GLN A 174 -4.32 -9.05 34.28
C GLN A 174 -3.57 -8.07 35.17
N ILE A 175 -4.06 -7.81 36.39
CA ILE A 175 -3.35 -7.01 37.39
C ILE A 175 -2.25 -7.82 38.08
N GLY A 176 -2.39 -9.13 38.24
CA GLY A 176 -1.31 -9.97 38.79
C GLY A 176 -1.25 -10.04 40.32
N ASN A 177 -2.36 -9.79 41.01
CA ASN A 177 -2.43 -9.77 42.48
C ASN A 177 -3.02 -11.05 43.10
N GLY A 178 -3.12 -12.13 42.33
CA GLY A 178 -3.76 -13.38 42.76
C GLY A 178 -5.29 -13.33 42.82
N SER A 179 -5.91 -12.24 42.36
CA SER A 179 -7.35 -12.03 42.31
C SER A 179 -7.81 -11.67 40.90
N THR A 180 -9.12 -11.71 40.66
CA THR A 180 -9.79 -11.23 39.43
C THR A 180 -10.71 -10.03 39.70
N LEU A 181 -10.61 -9.42 40.89
CA LEU A 181 -11.36 -8.22 41.24
C LEU A 181 -10.64 -6.97 40.73
N ASP A 182 -11.40 -6.09 40.08
CA ASP A 182 -10.92 -4.81 39.56
C ASP A 182 -10.22 -3.98 40.66
N GLN A 183 -9.18 -3.26 40.28
CA GLN A 183 -8.33 -2.51 41.21
C GLN A 183 -8.45 -1.01 40.93
N VAL A 184 -9.29 -0.34 41.72
CA VAL A 184 -9.48 1.12 41.60
C VAL A 184 -8.32 1.93 42.20
N GLN A 185 -7.41 1.27 42.92
CA GLN A 185 -6.20 1.83 43.53
C GLN A 185 -4.96 1.20 42.90
N VAL A 186 -3.85 1.93 42.93
CA VAL A 186 -2.53 1.43 42.55
C VAL A 186 -2.07 0.38 43.54
N ILE A 187 -1.73 -0.82 43.05
CA ILE A 187 -1.20 -1.91 43.88
C ILE A 187 0.14 -2.43 43.36
N GLU A 188 1.02 -2.87 44.27
CA GLU A 188 2.31 -3.49 43.92
C GLU A 188 2.08 -4.93 43.46
N VAL A 189 2.63 -5.27 42.30
CA VAL A 189 2.58 -6.62 41.73
C VAL A 189 3.83 -7.38 42.17
N LYS A 190 3.64 -8.44 42.95
CA LYS A 190 4.76 -9.25 43.47
C LYS A 190 5.09 -10.37 42.49
N LEU A 191 6.30 -10.34 41.95
CA LEU A 191 6.84 -11.46 41.18
C LEU A 191 7.35 -12.51 42.17
N THR A 192 6.96 -13.78 41.97
CA THR A 192 7.57 -14.91 42.69
C THR A 192 8.94 -15.18 42.08
N ILE A 193 9.94 -14.45 42.57
CA ILE A 193 11.32 -14.62 42.17
C ILE A 193 11.91 -15.68 43.11
N THR A 194 12.16 -16.88 42.59
CA THR A 194 12.92 -17.90 43.34
C THR A 194 14.36 -17.39 43.40
N LEU A 195 14.69 -16.69 44.50
CA LEU A 195 15.99 -16.12 44.72
C LEU A 195 16.99 -17.25 44.99
N ASP A 196 17.93 -17.49 44.07
CA ASP A 196 19.28 -17.81 44.53
C ASP A 196 19.77 -16.58 45.30
N ALA A 197 20.02 -16.75 46.60
CA ALA A 197 20.02 -15.72 47.64
C ALA A 197 21.09 -14.59 47.53
N ARG A 198 21.61 -14.28 46.34
CA ARG A 198 22.74 -13.35 46.12
C ARG A 198 22.40 -12.09 45.29
N ARG A 199 21.23 -12.00 44.65
CA ARG A 199 20.83 -10.82 43.87
C ARG A 199 19.32 -10.61 43.84
N GLN A 200 18.89 -9.36 44.10
CA GLN A 200 17.51 -8.94 43.85
C GLN A 200 17.30 -8.77 42.34
N ILE A 201 16.57 -9.70 41.71
CA ILE A 201 16.18 -9.59 40.30
C ILE A 201 15.18 -8.43 40.16
N ARG A 202 15.41 -7.57 39.17
CA ARG A 202 14.60 -6.37 38.93
C ARG A 202 13.91 -6.44 37.59
N VAL A 203 12.75 -5.82 37.48
CA VAL A 203 12.05 -5.70 36.19
C VAL A 203 12.72 -4.61 35.36
N SER A 204 13.03 -4.93 34.11
CA SER A 204 13.66 -4.04 33.14
C SER A 204 12.68 -3.54 32.08
N GLN A 205 11.63 -4.32 31.77
CA GLN A 205 10.61 -3.95 30.79
C GLN A 205 9.24 -4.52 31.18
N ILE A 206 8.18 -3.83 30.75
CA ILE A 206 6.79 -4.28 30.88
C ILE A 206 6.07 -4.12 29.53
N ALA A 207 5.12 -5.00 29.25
CA ALA A 207 4.24 -4.94 28.08
C ALA A 207 2.85 -5.49 28.44
N CYS A 208 1.80 -4.90 27.87
CA CYS A 208 0.42 -5.33 28.04
C CYS A 208 -0.21 -5.69 26.69
N GLY A 209 -0.95 -6.79 26.65
CA GLY A 209 -1.96 -7.02 25.62
C GLY A 209 -3.34 -6.58 26.10
N SER A 210 -4.42 -7.05 25.49
CA SER A 210 -5.77 -6.64 25.90
C SER A 210 -6.08 -7.02 27.35
N TYR A 211 -5.83 -8.28 27.71
CA TYR A 211 -6.20 -8.87 29.00
C TYR A 211 -5.07 -9.65 29.64
N HIS A 212 -3.83 -9.46 29.20
CA HIS A 212 -2.65 -10.09 29.76
C HIS A 212 -1.50 -9.10 29.88
N SER A 213 -0.59 -9.40 30.79
CA SER A 213 0.54 -8.57 31.16
C SER A 213 1.80 -9.41 31.15
N VAL A 214 2.90 -8.78 30.75
CA VAL A 214 4.21 -9.41 30.61
C VAL A 214 5.26 -8.51 31.23
N ALA A 215 6.19 -9.11 31.97
CA ALA A 215 7.35 -8.44 32.52
C ALA A 215 8.63 -9.17 32.10
N LEU A 216 9.64 -8.39 31.72
CA LEU A 216 11.00 -8.84 31.50
C LEU A 216 11.85 -8.38 32.68
N SER A 217 12.66 -9.30 33.20
CA SER A 217 13.62 -9.00 34.26
C SER A 217 15.03 -8.77 33.73
N ASP A 218 15.89 -8.18 34.56
CA ASP A 218 17.27 -7.82 34.21
C ASP A 218 18.20 -9.03 33.99
N ASP A 219 17.80 -10.21 34.46
CA ASP A 219 18.44 -11.48 34.15
C ASP A 219 17.94 -12.13 32.85
N GLY A 220 16.92 -11.54 32.20
CA GLY A 220 16.31 -12.02 30.97
C GLY A 220 15.15 -13.01 31.16
N SER A 221 14.70 -13.25 32.40
CA SER A 221 13.51 -14.06 32.66
C SER A 221 12.23 -13.29 32.30
N VAL A 222 11.29 -13.99 31.66
CA VAL A 222 9.98 -13.46 31.28
C VAL A 222 8.92 -13.99 32.23
N TYR A 223 8.06 -13.09 32.73
CA TYR A 223 6.92 -13.39 33.58
C TYR A 223 5.63 -12.96 32.88
N THR A 224 4.60 -13.81 32.93
CA THR A 224 3.30 -13.57 32.28
C THR A 224 2.16 -13.80 33.25
N TRP A 225 1.08 -13.01 33.16
CA TRP A 225 -0.17 -13.21 33.90
C TRP A 225 -1.36 -12.59 33.16
N GLY A 226 -2.58 -12.95 33.58
CA GLY A 226 -3.84 -12.51 32.98
C GLY A 226 -4.55 -13.61 32.18
N ALA A 227 -5.25 -13.22 31.12
CA ALA A 227 -5.97 -14.14 30.23
C ALA A 227 -5.03 -15.08 29.48
N ASN A 228 -5.46 -16.32 29.26
CA ASN A 228 -4.70 -17.37 28.55
C ASN A 228 -5.56 -18.25 27.62
N ASP A 229 -6.78 -17.83 27.28
CA ASP A 229 -7.68 -18.61 26.40
C ASP A 229 -7.11 -18.83 24.98
N LYS A 230 -6.21 -17.94 24.56
CA LYS A 230 -5.50 -17.99 23.28
C LYS A 230 -4.07 -18.52 23.41
N GLY A 231 -3.60 -18.84 24.62
CA GLY A 231 -2.22 -19.25 24.87
C GLY A 231 -1.23 -18.09 25.05
N GLN A 232 -1.72 -16.85 25.20
CA GLN A 232 -0.90 -15.63 25.23
C GLN A 232 0.04 -15.51 26.43
N LEU A 233 -0.10 -16.39 27.44
CA LEU A 233 0.84 -16.51 28.55
C LEU A 233 1.98 -17.50 28.27
N GLY A 234 1.95 -18.29 27.19
CA GLY A 234 3.06 -19.19 26.85
C GLY A 234 3.27 -20.35 27.82
N GLU A 235 2.26 -20.68 28.65
CA GLU A 235 2.36 -21.70 29.70
C GLU A 235 2.19 -23.16 29.22
N GLY A 236 2.12 -23.40 27.92
CA GLY A 236 1.95 -24.73 27.34
C GLY A 236 0.50 -25.22 27.40
N SER A 237 0.23 -26.32 28.11
CA SER A 237 -1.09 -26.98 28.07
C SER A 237 -2.20 -26.27 28.85
N LYS A 238 -1.87 -25.29 29.70
CA LYS A 238 -2.86 -24.56 30.52
C LYS A 238 -3.68 -23.58 29.67
N ILE A 239 -4.99 -23.53 29.93
CA ILE A 239 -5.98 -22.64 29.29
C ILE A 239 -6.79 -21.96 30.41
N GLY A 240 -7.32 -20.77 30.17
CA GLY A 240 -8.14 -20.02 31.12
C GLY A 240 -7.47 -18.69 31.47
N GLN A 241 -7.15 -18.49 32.75
CA GLN A 241 -6.48 -17.28 33.23
C GLN A 241 -5.50 -17.62 34.35
N ASN A 242 -4.50 -16.78 34.55
CA ASN A 242 -3.57 -16.88 35.66
C ASN A 242 -3.43 -15.50 36.34
N PRO A 243 -4.04 -15.27 37.51
CA PRO A 243 -4.01 -13.98 38.17
C PRO A 243 -2.70 -13.71 38.92
N THR A 244 -1.70 -14.61 38.84
CA THR A 244 -0.41 -14.45 39.51
C THR A 244 0.71 -14.49 38.47
N PRO A 245 1.68 -13.54 38.50
CA PRO A 245 2.85 -13.58 37.65
C PRO A 245 3.58 -14.90 37.73
N LYS A 246 3.72 -15.55 36.58
CA LYS A 246 4.42 -16.83 36.46
C LYS A 246 5.56 -16.71 35.45
N ARG A 247 6.72 -17.21 35.83
CA ARG A 247 7.88 -17.31 34.95
C ARG A 247 7.61 -18.35 33.86
N ILE A 248 7.85 -17.98 32.60
CA ILE A 248 7.80 -18.91 31.47
C ILE A 248 9.19 -19.49 31.21
N GLN A 249 9.24 -20.71 30.68
CA GLN A 249 10.51 -21.33 30.32
C GLN A 249 10.93 -20.84 28.94
N MET A 250 12.12 -20.25 28.87
CA MET A 250 12.83 -19.86 27.65
C MET A 250 14.21 -20.52 27.69
N GLU A 251 14.74 -20.91 26.53
CA GLU A 251 16.08 -21.50 26.44
C GLU A 251 17.15 -20.41 26.56
N ASP A 252 16.95 -19.30 25.84
CA ASP A 252 17.87 -18.17 25.80
C ASP A 252 17.40 -16.97 26.60
N LYS A 253 18.37 -16.12 26.93
CA LYS A 253 18.12 -14.85 27.62
C LYS A 253 17.31 -13.91 26.73
N VAL A 254 16.18 -13.43 27.23
CA VAL A 254 15.35 -12.44 26.54
C VAL A 254 15.88 -11.04 26.83
N ILE A 255 15.96 -10.20 25.80
CA ILE A 255 16.42 -8.80 25.88
C ILE A 255 15.31 -7.79 25.59
N LYS A 256 14.23 -8.21 24.90
CA LYS A 256 13.07 -7.36 24.64
C LYS A 256 11.80 -8.18 24.59
N ILE A 257 10.70 -7.61 25.08
CA ILE A 257 9.34 -8.16 24.97
C ILE A 257 8.41 -7.18 24.26
N SER A 258 7.38 -7.69 23.59
CA SER A 258 6.28 -6.89 23.04
C SER A 258 4.97 -7.69 23.04
N CYS A 259 3.83 -7.01 23.09
CA CYS A 259 2.52 -7.64 23.15
C CYS A 259 1.60 -7.05 22.09
N GLY A 260 0.94 -7.92 21.32
CA GLY A 260 -0.26 -7.53 20.60
C GLY A 260 -1.51 -7.77 21.44
N LYS A 261 -2.67 -7.79 20.79
CA LYS A 261 -3.99 -7.93 21.42
C LYS A 261 -4.08 -9.20 22.28
N HIS A 262 -3.68 -10.33 21.68
CA HIS A 262 -3.81 -11.67 22.26
C HIS A 262 -2.60 -12.55 21.96
N HIS A 263 -1.44 -11.96 21.72
CA HIS A 263 -0.18 -12.66 21.46
C HIS A 263 1.00 -11.86 22.03
N THR A 264 2.13 -12.55 22.20
CA THR A 264 3.34 -12.02 22.84
C THR A 264 4.55 -12.38 21.99
N LEU A 265 5.51 -11.45 21.92
CA LEU A 265 6.79 -11.58 21.25
C LEU A 265 7.91 -11.44 22.30
N ALA A 266 8.98 -12.21 22.12
CA ALA A 266 10.23 -12.08 22.85
C ALA A 266 11.42 -12.12 21.88
N LEU A 267 12.37 -11.21 22.06
CA LEU A 267 13.64 -11.16 21.34
C LEU A 267 14.77 -11.64 22.25
N THR A 268 15.54 -12.62 21.80
CA THR A 268 16.69 -13.16 22.55
C THR A 268 17.96 -12.36 22.31
N GLU A 269 18.98 -12.54 23.15
CA GLU A 269 20.29 -11.89 22.97
C GLU A 269 21.02 -12.31 21.68
N HIS A 270 20.65 -13.48 21.13
CA HIS A 270 21.14 -13.99 19.85
C HIS A 270 20.42 -13.36 18.64
N GLY A 271 19.37 -12.56 18.88
CA GLY A 271 18.60 -11.90 17.84
C GLY A 271 17.55 -12.81 17.21
N GLU A 272 17.05 -13.80 17.96
CA GLU A 272 15.97 -14.69 17.55
C GLU A 272 14.65 -14.21 18.14
N ILE A 273 13.54 -14.43 17.42
CA ILE A 273 12.20 -14.07 17.88
C ILE A 273 11.44 -15.33 18.27
N TYR A 274 10.83 -15.28 19.45
CA TYR A 274 9.84 -16.24 19.89
C TYR A 274 8.47 -15.57 19.99
N THR A 275 7.43 -16.27 19.55
CA THR A 275 6.04 -15.80 19.60
C THR A 275 5.12 -16.85 20.19
N TRP A 276 4.04 -16.41 20.82
CA TRP A 276 2.98 -17.30 21.31
C TRP A 276 1.66 -16.55 21.51
N GLY A 277 0.56 -17.29 21.58
CA GLY A 277 -0.80 -16.79 21.71
C GLY A 277 -1.64 -16.99 20.46
N SER A 278 -2.58 -16.06 20.25
CA SER A 278 -3.50 -16.05 19.11
C SER A 278 -2.74 -15.98 17.79
N ASN A 279 -3.23 -16.70 16.77
CA ASN A 279 -2.65 -16.69 15.44
C ASN A 279 -3.67 -16.69 14.28
N HIS A 280 -4.94 -16.36 14.56
CA HIS A 280 -6.01 -16.39 13.55
C HIS A 280 -5.75 -15.47 12.33
N HIS A 281 -4.85 -14.51 12.46
CA HIS A 281 -4.43 -13.59 11.41
C HIS A 281 -2.97 -13.79 10.98
N GLY A 282 -2.31 -14.87 11.40
CA GLY A 282 -0.90 -15.08 11.09
C GLY A 282 0.07 -14.29 11.97
N GLN A 283 -0.41 -13.59 13.01
CA GLN A 283 0.38 -12.69 13.86
C GLN A 283 1.56 -13.34 14.61
N LEU A 284 1.68 -14.67 14.60
CA LEU A 284 2.85 -15.38 15.13
C LEU A 284 3.99 -15.51 14.12
N GLY A 285 3.73 -15.41 12.81
CA GLY A 285 4.77 -15.40 11.77
C GLY A 285 5.40 -16.77 11.50
N ILE A 286 4.70 -17.86 11.80
CA ILE A 286 5.23 -19.23 11.79
C ILE A 286 4.80 -20.07 10.57
N GLY A 287 4.38 -19.44 9.47
CA GLY A 287 3.87 -20.12 8.27
C GLY A 287 2.56 -20.89 8.51
N SER A 288 1.79 -20.48 9.53
CA SER A 288 0.51 -21.08 9.90
C SER A 288 -0.39 -20.04 10.57
N THR A 289 -1.70 -20.31 10.58
CA THR A 289 -2.70 -19.54 11.34
C THR A 289 -3.13 -20.24 12.64
N SER A 290 -2.46 -21.33 13.00
CA SER A 290 -2.72 -22.06 14.25
C SER A 290 -2.11 -21.34 15.44
N LYS A 291 -2.91 -21.12 16.50
CA LYS A 291 -2.43 -20.52 17.75
C LYS A 291 -1.36 -21.40 18.40
N SER A 292 -0.37 -20.78 19.04
CA SER A 292 0.62 -21.49 19.86
C SER A 292 0.39 -21.18 21.33
N ARG A 293 0.46 -22.21 22.19
CA ARG A 293 0.33 -22.04 23.65
C ARG A 293 1.66 -22.04 24.39
N ALA A 294 2.76 -22.31 23.68
CA ALA A 294 4.12 -22.23 24.18
C ALA A 294 4.92 -21.31 23.24
N PRO A 295 6.00 -20.68 23.72
CA PRO A 295 6.92 -19.94 22.86
C PRO A 295 7.36 -20.81 21.68
N VAL A 296 7.15 -20.31 20.47
CA VAL A 296 7.64 -20.91 19.22
C VAL A 296 8.56 -19.94 18.53
N ARG A 297 9.71 -20.44 18.07
CA ARG A 297 10.69 -19.64 17.34
C ARG A 297 10.18 -19.35 15.92
N ILE A 298 10.36 -18.12 15.47
CA ILE A 298 10.17 -17.72 14.07
C ILE A 298 11.45 -18.02 13.29
N GLU A 299 11.30 -18.52 12.06
CA GLU A 299 12.40 -18.65 11.11
C GLU A 299 12.63 -17.31 10.38
N ILE A 300 13.70 -16.61 10.75
CA ILE A 300 14.22 -15.42 10.05
C ILE A 300 15.72 -15.63 9.88
N GLU A 301 16.22 -15.56 8.65
CA GLU A 301 17.65 -15.80 8.34
C GLU A 301 18.55 -14.66 8.87
N THR A 302 18.01 -13.44 8.89
CA THR A 302 18.73 -12.24 9.35
C THR A 302 18.54 -12.01 10.84
N ARG A 303 19.62 -11.67 11.54
CA ARG A 303 19.59 -11.32 12.96
C ARG A 303 18.63 -10.16 13.21
N VAL A 304 17.77 -10.29 14.21
CA VAL A 304 16.82 -9.25 14.60
C VAL A 304 17.42 -8.36 15.68
N THR A 305 17.20 -7.05 15.55
CA THR A 305 17.68 -6.04 16.51
C THR A 305 16.57 -5.44 17.35
N ASP A 306 15.32 -5.50 16.85
CA ASP A 306 14.19 -4.89 17.53
C ASP A 306 12.87 -5.58 17.13
N ILE A 307 11.89 -5.59 18.04
CA ILE A 307 10.56 -6.20 17.90
C ILE A 307 9.47 -5.24 18.39
N LEU A 308 8.33 -5.25 17.71
CA LEU A 308 7.10 -4.58 18.16
C LEU A 308 5.89 -5.42 17.76
N ALA A 309 4.86 -5.41 18.61
CA ALA A 309 3.57 -5.96 18.30
C ALA A 309 2.49 -5.00 18.77
N HIS A 310 1.41 -4.96 18.01
CA HIS A 310 0.26 -4.15 18.30
C HIS A 310 -0.97 -4.73 17.58
N GLY A 311 -2.14 -4.71 18.24
CA GLY A 311 -3.35 -5.28 17.64
C GLY A 311 -3.13 -6.73 17.21
N SER A 312 -3.38 -7.04 15.93
CA SER A 312 -3.09 -8.37 15.35
C SER A 312 -1.90 -8.33 14.40
N ILE A 313 -0.99 -7.37 14.56
CA ILE A 313 0.19 -7.16 13.72
C ILE A 313 1.45 -7.33 14.59
N SER A 314 2.47 -7.88 13.98
CA SER A 314 3.80 -8.06 14.53
C SER A 314 4.84 -7.53 13.55
N SER A 315 5.93 -6.99 14.06
CA SER A 315 7.03 -6.50 13.25
C SER A 315 8.38 -6.66 13.93
N CYS A 316 9.44 -6.69 13.12
CA CYS A 316 10.81 -6.69 13.61
C CYS A 316 11.76 -5.92 12.69
N ARG A 317 12.86 -5.41 13.26
CA ARG A 317 13.93 -4.75 12.51
C ARG A 317 15.08 -5.71 12.28
N LEU A 318 15.49 -5.84 11.02
CA LEU A 318 16.61 -6.68 10.61
C LEU A 318 17.95 -5.96 10.80
N ALA A 319 18.99 -6.69 11.18
CA ALA A 319 20.34 -6.15 11.32
C ALA A 319 20.98 -5.91 9.95
N GLY A 320 21.83 -4.87 9.87
CA GLY A 320 22.67 -4.62 8.68
C GLY A 320 21.97 -3.92 7.51
N THR A 321 20.65 -3.75 7.55
CA THR A 321 19.85 -3.09 6.49
C THR A 321 19.02 -1.94 7.08
N PRO A 322 19.54 -0.69 7.11
CA PRO A 322 18.79 0.46 7.59
C PRO A 322 17.45 0.61 6.84
N GLY A 323 16.35 0.69 7.59
CA GLY A 323 15.01 0.90 7.02
C GLY A 323 14.26 -0.38 6.62
N VAL A 324 14.87 -1.56 6.69
CA VAL A 324 14.16 -2.82 6.44
C VAL A 324 13.48 -3.33 7.71
N ILE A 325 12.17 -3.51 7.63
CA ILE A 325 11.31 -4.02 8.71
C ILE A 325 10.53 -5.20 8.18
N ALA A 326 10.58 -6.34 8.85
CA ALA A 326 9.68 -7.46 8.52
C ALA A 326 8.36 -7.31 9.29
N MET A 327 7.23 -7.61 8.64
CA MET A 327 5.89 -7.46 9.18
C MET A 327 5.01 -8.67 8.85
N TRP A 328 4.12 -9.02 9.77
CA TRP A 328 3.17 -10.12 9.60
C TRP A 328 1.91 -9.91 10.47
N GLY A 329 0.86 -10.69 10.21
CA GLY A 329 -0.42 -10.60 10.90
C GLY A 329 -1.56 -10.04 10.04
N LYS A 330 -2.50 -9.33 10.69
CA LYS A 330 -3.68 -8.73 10.04
C LYS A 330 -3.30 -7.40 9.38
N LEU A 331 -2.82 -7.43 8.14
CA LEU A 331 -2.43 -6.25 7.35
C LEU A 331 -3.64 -5.76 6.50
N PRO A 332 -4.36 -4.71 6.90
CA PRO A 332 -5.65 -4.32 6.31
C PRO A 332 -5.54 -3.83 4.86
N GLU A 333 -4.40 -3.26 4.48
CA GLU A 333 -4.14 -2.74 3.14
C GLU A 333 -3.49 -3.78 2.20
N ILE A 334 -3.32 -5.06 2.60
CA ILE A 334 -2.61 -6.07 1.79
C ILE A 334 -3.50 -7.23 1.30
N THR A 335 -4.53 -7.70 2.02
CA THR A 335 -5.34 -8.84 1.47
C THR A 335 -6.73 -9.09 2.08
N GLY A 336 -7.11 -8.48 3.19
CA GLY A 336 -8.22 -9.04 4.00
C GLY A 336 -7.98 -10.48 4.48
N LYS A 337 -6.79 -11.06 4.23
CA LYS A 337 -6.31 -12.38 4.62
C LYS A 337 -5.12 -12.26 5.59
N ALA A 338 -4.84 -13.35 6.30
CA ALA A 338 -3.73 -13.46 7.23
C ALA A 338 -2.39 -13.47 6.49
N VAL A 339 -1.41 -12.67 6.93
CA VAL A 339 0.00 -12.84 6.55
C VAL A 339 0.66 -13.61 7.67
N ASP A 340 1.00 -14.86 7.43
CA ASP A 340 1.45 -15.81 8.46
C ASP A 340 2.95 -16.07 8.46
N TYR A 341 3.73 -15.38 7.61
CA TYR A 341 5.19 -15.36 7.62
C TYR A 341 5.72 -13.91 7.60
N PRO A 342 6.93 -13.64 8.11
CA PRO A 342 7.51 -12.29 8.11
C PRO A 342 7.79 -11.80 6.69
N TRP A 343 7.21 -10.65 6.34
CA TRP A 343 7.40 -10.00 5.04
C TRP A 343 8.15 -8.68 5.20
N GLU A 344 9.31 -8.56 4.56
CA GLU A 344 10.12 -7.35 4.51
C GLU A 344 9.45 -6.17 3.78
N THR A 345 9.50 -5.00 4.41
CA THR A 345 9.07 -3.71 3.89
C THR A 345 10.12 -2.64 4.18
N LEU A 346 10.15 -1.59 3.36
CA LEU A 346 10.99 -0.42 3.53
C LEU A 346 10.19 0.68 4.22
N LEU A 347 10.42 0.86 5.52
CA LEU A 347 9.78 1.89 6.34
C LEU A 347 10.85 2.69 7.10
N GLY A 348 10.62 3.98 7.32
CA GLY A 348 11.58 4.87 7.98
C GLY A 348 11.93 4.43 9.42
N GLY A 349 10.94 3.94 10.17
CA GLY A 349 11.11 3.41 11.52
C GLY A 349 10.09 2.34 11.90
N MET A 350 10.39 1.55 12.94
CA MET A 350 9.49 0.49 13.42
C MET A 350 8.13 1.02 13.91
N GLU A 351 8.07 2.31 14.26
CA GLU A 351 6.86 3.00 14.69
C GLU A 351 5.90 3.31 13.51
N ASP A 352 6.42 3.35 12.27
CA ASP A 352 5.63 3.65 11.06
C ASP A 352 4.76 2.46 10.62
N VAL A 353 5.15 1.26 11.05
CA VAL A 353 4.44 -0.02 10.88
C VAL A 353 2.97 0.09 11.28
N PHE A 354 2.69 0.85 12.34
CA PHE A 354 1.37 0.93 12.96
C PHE A 354 0.66 2.27 12.72
N SER A 355 1.33 3.24 12.09
CA SER A 355 0.72 4.51 11.66
C SER A 355 -0.01 4.39 10.32
N SER A 356 0.37 3.39 9.52
CA SER A 356 -0.09 3.17 8.14
C SER A 356 -1.25 2.18 8.02
N TRP A 357 -1.32 1.13 8.86
CA TRP A 357 -2.06 -0.08 8.51
C TRP A 357 -2.95 -0.68 9.62
N ASP A 358 -3.80 0.10 10.30
CA ASP A 358 -4.75 -0.51 11.26
C ASP A 358 -6.23 -0.17 10.99
N THR A 359 -7.05 -1.22 10.96
CA THR A 359 -8.52 -1.18 11.01
C THR A 359 -9.06 -1.39 12.43
N ASP A 360 -8.20 -1.63 13.44
CA ASP A 360 -8.57 -1.74 14.86
C ASP A 360 -7.76 -0.70 15.72
N PRO A 361 -8.33 0.00 16.72
CA PRO A 361 -7.93 1.40 16.98
C PRO A 361 -6.87 1.67 18.06
N GLY A 362 -5.90 0.77 18.26
CA GLY A 362 -4.94 0.86 19.36
C GLY A 362 -3.65 1.67 19.07
N THR A 363 -3.38 2.03 17.82
CA THR A 363 -2.37 3.01 17.43
C THR A 363 -3.05 4.28 16.92
N PRO A 364 -2.35 5.43 16.95
CA PRO A 364 -2.82 6.66 16.36
C PRO A 364 -3.39 6.48 14.95
N ARG A 365 -4.72 6.61 14.81
CA ARG A 365 -5.35 6.68 13.49
C ARG A 365 -4.87 7.95 12.79
N GLY A 366 -4.18 7.80 11.67
CA GLY A 366 -4.40 8.71 10.55
C GLY A 366 -5.86 8.55 10.13
N LEU A 367 -6.76 9.41 10.62
CA LEU A 367 -8.19 9.41 10.27
C LEU A 367 -8.39 9.43 8.74
N ARG A 368 -8.59 8.26 8.12
CA ARG A 368 -9.50 8.13 6.97
C ARG A 368 -10.91 8.28 7.53
N GLY A 369 -11.70 9.18 6.96
CA GLY A 369 -13.09 9.39 7.37
C GLY A 369 -13.92 8.15 7.10
N GLU A 370 -14.50 7.57 8.15
CA GLU A 370 -15.68 6.71 8.00
C GLU A 370 -16.91 7.62 7.95
N VAL A 371 -17.55 7.64 6.78
CA VAL A 371 -18.96 8.02 6.64
C VAL A 371 -19.75 6.99 7.43
N GLY A 372 -20.47 7.45 8.44
CA GLY A 372 -21.39 6.60 9.19
C GLY A 372 -22.48 6.04 8.27
N GLY A 373 -22.79 4.76 8.45
CA GLY A 373 -23.99 4.17 7.88
C GLY A 373 -25.23 4.94 8.33
N GLY A 374 -25.91 5.53 7.36
CA GLY A 374 -27.20 6.19 7.49
C GLY A 374 -27.62 6.62 6.08
N GLY A 375 -28.64 5.97 5.54
CA GLY A 375 -29.10 6.20 4.17
C GLY A 375 -29.50 7.66 3.90
N GLY A 376 -29.28 8.10 2.66
CA GLY A 376 -29.70 9.42 2.20
C GLY A 376 -28.71 9.97 1.17
N GLU A 377 -29.22 10.27 -0.02
CA GLU A 377 -28.54 10.80 -1.18
C GLU A 377 -27.70 12.05 -0.84
N ASP A 378 -26.37 11.96 -0.92
CA ASP A 378 -25.45 13.10 -1.21
C ASP A 378 -24.01 12.61 -1.43
N ALA A 379 -23.86 11.56 -2.24
CA ALA A 379 -22.57 11.05 -2.68
C ALA A 379 -22.18 11.70 -4.02
N ASN A 380 -21.81 12.98 -4.02
CA ASN A 380 -21.18 13.61 -5.20
C ASN A 380 -20.49 14.92 -4.81
N LEU A 381 -19.22 14.87 -4.37
CA LEU A 381 -18.19 15.91 -4.57
C LEU A 381 -16.96 15.62 -3.70
N MET A 382 -16.02 14.81 -4.20
CA MET A 382 -14.61 14.92 -3.80
C MET A 382 -13.72 14.51 -4.98
N ARG A 383 -13.04 15.52 -5.54
CA ARG A 383 -12.02 15.38 -6.59
C ARG A 383 -10.77 14.74 -5.97
N TRP A 384 -10.34 13.60 -6.52
CA TRP A 384 -9.06 12.98 -6.21
C TRP A 384 -7.96 13.61 -7.06
N THR A 385 -6.88 14.06 -6.41
CA THR A 385 -5.61 14.39 -7.05
C THR A 385 -4.61 13.32 -6.62
N GLY A 386 -4.34 12.37 -7.52
CA GLY A 386 -3.39 11.28 -7.33
C GLY A 386 -1.95 11.77 -7.15
N LEU A 387 -1.14 10.96 -6.46
CA LEU A 387 0.33 11.06 -6.34
C LEU A 387 0.87 12.39 -5.75
N LYS A 388 0.49 12.76 -4.53
CA LYS A 388 1.08 13.95 -3.85
C LYS A 388 1.81 13.73 -2.53
N CYS A 389 2.02 12.50 -2.07
CA CYS A 389 2.88 12.24 -0.91
C CYS A 389 3.53 10.87 -1.02
N VAL A 390 4.64 10.82 -1.75
CA VAL A 390 5.72 9.85 -1.49
C VAL A 390 6.85 10.68 -0.91
N ASP A 391 7.38 10.32 0.25
CA ASP A 391 8.51 11.02 0.86
C ASP A 391 9.80 10.59 0.16
N TYR A 392 10.16 11.29 -0.91
CA TYR A 392 11.31 10.96 -1.77
C TYR A 392 12.67 11.08 -1.05
N GLY A 393 12.73 11.59 0.18
CA GLY A 393 13.98 11.81 0.92
C GLY A 393 14.73 10.53 1.33
N THR A 394 14.12 9.35 1.18
CA THR A 394 14.73 8.04 1.52
C THR A 394 14.80 7.07 0.35
N MET A 395 14.31 7.44 -0.85
CA MET A 395 14.46 6.58 -2.03
C MET A 395 15.87 6.75 -2.64
N PRO A 396 16.53 5.65 -3.06
CA PRO A 396 17.70 5.75 -3.91
C PRO A 396 17.34 6.50 -5.20
N ALA A 397 18.29 7.24 -5.76
CA ALA A 397 18.06 8.01 -6.98
C ALA A 397 17.42 7.13 -8.07
N LEU A 398 16.36 7.60 -8.73
CA LEU A 398 15.59 6.80 -9.69
C LEU A 398 16.19 6.89 -11.11
N LYS A 399 16.29 5.73 -11.76
CA LYS A 399 16.70 5.55 -13.16
C LYS A 399 15.51 5.66 -14.10
N LEU A 400 14.40 5.03 -13.74
CA LEU A 400 13.17 4.95 -14.53
C LEU A 400 11.93 4.96 -13.62
N ALA A 401 10.82 5.50 -14.12
CA ALA A 401 9.52 5.41 -13.49
C ALA A 401 8.45 5.17 -14.56
N PHE A 402 7.60 4.17 -14.35
CA PHE A 402 6.47 3.79 -15.20
C PHE A 402 5.18 4.01 -14.40
N VAL A 403 4.14 4.60 -14.98
CA VAL A 403 2.83 4.79 -14.34
C VAL A 403 1.76 4.10 -15.16
N TYR A 404 1.06 3.13 -14.58
CA TYR A 404 0.08 2.30 -15.27
C TYR A 404 -1.28 2.29 -14.57
N GLY A 405 -2.34 1.95 -15.31
CA GLY A 405 -3.73 1.90 -14.84
C GLY A 405 -4.69 2.87 -15.52
N SER A 406 -5.99 2.69 -15.27
CA SER A 406 -7.06 3.53 -15.86
C SER A 406 -7.42 4.69 -14.94
N GLY A 407 -8.16 5.70 -15.42
CA GLY A 407 -8.35 7.01 -14.77
C GLY A 407 -8.87 7.05 -13.31
N PHE A 408 -9.20 5.91 -12.68
CA PHE A 408 -9.55 5.78 -11.26
C PHE A 408 -8.55 4.96 -10.42
N GLU A 409 -7.56 4.31 -11.05
CA GLU A 409 -6.60 3.38 -10.45
C GLU A 409 -5.22 3.65 -11.07
N GLN A 410 -4.36 4.40 -10.38
CA GLN A 410 -2.99 4.68 -10.85
C GLN A 410 -1.98 3.96 -9.98
N SER A 411 -1.13 3.17 -10.63
CA SER A 411 0.00 2.44 -10.06
C SER A 411 1.28 2.85 -10.76
N ALA A 412 2.42 2.60 -10.14
CA ALA A 412 3.71 2.92 -10.71
C ALA A 412 4.76 1.86 -10.41
N VAL A 413 5.68 1.67 -11.36
CA VAL A 413 6.90 0.90 -11.22
C VAL A 413 8.08 1.87 -11.20
N LEU A 414 8.93 1.79 -10.20
CA LEU A 414 10.09 2.66 -10.00
C LEU A 414 11.36 1.80 -10.08
N ILE A 415 12.39 2.26 -10.77
CA ILE A 415 13.67 1.54 -10.89
C ILE A 415 14.79 2.41 -10.35
N SER A 416 15.60 1.90 -9.41
CA SER A 416 16.73 2.64 -8.83
C SER A 416 17.94 2.75 -9.77
N ARG A 417 18.77 3.79 -9.59
CA ARG A 417 20.02 4.01 -10.36
C ARG A 417 21.18 3.15 -9.91
N GLU A 418 21.28 2.87 -8.61
CA GLU A 418 22.49 2.28 -8.03
C GLU A 418 22.47 0.74 -8.05
N GLU A 419 21.30 0.12 -7.91
CA GLU A 419 21.16 -1.34 -7.77
C GLU A 419 20.24 -2.00 -8.81
N ASP A 420 19.69 -1.23 -9.76
CA ASP A 420 18.63 -1.70 -10.69
C ASP A 420 17.47 -2.38 -9.93
N ASP A 421 17.16 -1.83 -8.74
CA ASP A 421 16.06 -2.32 -7.93
C ASP A 421 14.73 -1.88 -8.48
N VAL A 422 13.79 -2.81 -8.58
CA VAL A 422 12.45 -2.55 -9.09
C VAL A 422 11.49 -2.43 -7.93
N TYR A 423 10.71 -1.36 -7.86
CA TYR A 423 9.71 -1.10 -6.83
C TYR A 423 8.33 -0.88 -7.44
N PHE A 424 7.28 -1.30 -6.75
CA PHE A 424 5.90 -1.07 -7.17
C PHE A 424 5.15 -0.24 -6.12
N VAL A 425 4.32 0.69 -6.57
CA VAL A 425 3.47 1.52 -5.72
C VAL A 425 2.10 1.73 -6.36
N GLY A 426 1.04 1.91 -5.58
CA GLY A 426 -0.32 2.13 -6.07
C GLY A 426 -1.26 0.96 -5.79
N ARG A 427 -2.23 0.70 -6.67
CA ARG A 427 -3.23 -0.36 -6.49
C ARG A 427 -2.84 -1.63 -7.26
N SER A 428 -2.87 -2.76 -6.57
CA SER A 428 -2.83 -4.10 -7.16
C SER A 428 -4.25 -4.58 -7.43
N VAL A 429 -4.51 -5.00 -8.66
CA VAL A 429 -5.70 -5.74 -9.07
C VAL A 429 -5.20 -7.00 -9.77
N HIS A 430 -5.74 -8.18 -9.40
CA HIS A 430 -5.23 -9.48 -9.87
C HIS A 430 -3.71 -9.70 -9.71
N GLY A 431 -3.09 -9.10 -8.68
CA GLY A 431 -1.64 -9.22 -8.45
C GLY A 431 -0.77 -8.29 -9.31
N SER A 432 -1.36 -7.28 -9.95
CA SER A 432 -0.67 -6.38 -10.89
C SER A 432 0.54 -5.63 -10.34
N LEU A 433 0.72 -5.50 -9.01
CA LEU A 433 1.94 -4.92 -8.41
C LEU A 433 3.11 -5.91 -8.30
N GLY A 434 2.95 -7.18 -8.70
CA GLY A 434 4.05 -8.14 -8.68
C GLY A 434 4.58 -8.47 -7.27
N SER A 435 3.79 -8.22 -6.21
CA SER A 435 4.20 -8.34 -4.81
C SER A 435 4.13 -9.77 -4.23
N GLY A 436 3.73 -10.76 -5.03
CA GLY A 436 3.34 -12.09 -4.60
C GLY A 436 1.88 -12.20 -4.12
N ALA A 437 1.23 -11.09 -3.78
CA ALA A 437 -0.18 -11.11 -3.37
C ALA A 437 -1.12 -11.24 -4.58
N SER A 438 -2.03 -12.21 -4.53
CA SER A 438 -3.04 -12.43 -5.58
C SER A 438 -4.33 -11.63 -5.40
N THR A 439 -4.54 -11.03 -4.22
CA THR A 439 -5.73 -10.27 -3.88
C THR A 439 -5.56 -8.78 -4.20
N GLU A 440 -6.66 -8.07 -4.40
CA GLU A 440 -6.62 -6.61 -4.58
C GLU A 440 -6.13 -5.90 -3.32
N PHE A 441 -5.26 -4.90 -3.51
CA PHE A 441 -4.71 -4.12 -2.40
C PHE A 441 -4.16 -2.77 -2.88
N GLU A 442 -3.93 -1.78 -2.01
CA GLU A 442 -3.33 -0.49 -2.38
C GLU A 442 -2.17 -0.19 -1.44
N THR A 443 -1.01 0.13 -2.00
CA THR A 443 0.17 0.56 -1.24
C THR A 443 0.59 1.97 -1.65
N ARG A 444 0.92 2.79 -0.64
CA ARG A 444 1.54 4.11 -0.84
C ARG A 444 3.05 4.10 -0.58
N VAL A 445 3.56 2.96 -0.12
CA VAL A 445 4.98 2.71 0.13
C VAL A 445 5.50 1.84 -1.00
N PRO A 446 6.58 2.25 -1.70
CA PRO A 446 7.18 1.44 -2.76
C PRO A 446 7.63 0.07 -2.24
N ILE A 447 7.13 -1.01 -2.85
CA ILE A 447 7.45 -2.40 -2.51
C ILE A 447 8.55 -2.89 -3.45
N LYS A 448 9.71 -3.26 -2.91
CA LYS A 448 10.81 -3.84 -3.70
C LYS A 448 10.39 -5.21 -4.25
N ASN A 449 10.58 -5.43 -5.55
CA ASN A 449 10.30 -6.67 -6.23
C ASN A 449 11.58 -7.48 -6.43
N ILE A 450 11.82 -8.42 -5.53
CA ILE A 450 13.03 -9.27 -5.55
C ILE A 450 13.13 -10.14 -6.81
N ASN A 451 12.00 -10.43 -7.47
CA ASN A 451 11.97 -11.23 -8.70
C ASN A 451 12.33 -10.42 -9.95
N LEU A 452 12.34 -9.09 -9.88
CA LEU A 452 12.70 -8.22 -11.01
C LEU A 452 13.96 -7.40 -10.75
N SER A 453 14.27 -7.10 -9.49
CA SER A 453 15.49 -6.41 -9.06
C SER A 453 16.75 -7.07 -9.64
N GLY A 454 17.67 -6.26 -10.15
CA GLY A 454 18.95 -6.73 -10.70
C GLY A 454 18.87 -7.44 -12.05
N LYS A 455 17.69 -7.54 -12.68
CA LYS A 455 17.51 -8.19 -14.00
C LYS A 455 17.68 -7.25 -15.19
N GLY A 456 17.99 -5.97 -14.95
CA GLY A 456 18.17 -4.97 -16.00
C GLY A 456 16.87 -4.69 -16.77
N ILE A 457 15.78 -4.43 -16.05
CA ILE A 457 14.50 -4.07 -16.68
C ILE A 457 14.62 -2.70 -17.34
N PHE A 458 14.29 -2.63 -18.63
CA PHE A 458 14.33 -1.36 -19.38
C PHE A 458 13.00 -1.02 -20.06
N TRP A 459 12.06 -1.95 -20.10
CA TRP A 459 10.74 -1.76 -20.70
C TRP A 459 9.68 -2.53 -19.93
N ILE A 460 8.52 -1.89 -19.72
CA ILE A 460 7.33 -2.48 -19.09
C ILE A 460 6.12 -2.14 -19.95
N ASP A 461 5.24 -3.11 -20.12
CA ASP A 461 3.95 -2.93 -20.77
C ASP A 461 2.84 -3.66 -19.99
N TYR A 462 1.58 -3.29 -20.21
CA TYR A 462 0.46 -3.84 -19.43
C TYR A 462 -0.83 -3.93 -20.24
N GLY A 463 -1.75 -4.80 -19.83
CA GLY A 463 -3.10 -4.91 -20.39
C GLY A 463 -4.16 -4.24 -19.50
N LEU A 464 -5.26 -3.78 -20.12
CA LEU A 464 -6.44 -3.27 -19.43
C LEU A 464 -7.67 -4.10 -19.77
N ASP A 465 -8.47 -4.49 -18.78
CA ASP A 465 -9.79 -5.09 -18.98
C ASP A 465 -10.81 -4.05 -19.49
N VAL A 466 -11.88 -4.54 -20.11
CA VAL A 466 -13.12 -3.85 -20.46
C VAL A 466 -13.71 -3.07 -19.27
N GLY A 467 -13.52 -3.56 -18.04
CA GLY A 467 -13.93 -2.91 -16.79
C GLY A 467 -13.02 -1.79 -16.28
N GLY A 468 -11.84 -1.59 -16.88
CA GLY A 468 -10.87 -0.55 -16.50
C GLY A 468 -9.86 -0.95 -15.40
N GLY A 469 -9.77 -2.22 -15.02
CA GLY A 469 -8.69 -2.74 -14.16
C GLY A 469 -7.47 -3.18 -14.98
N CYS A 470 -6.26 -3.10 -14.41
CA CYS A 470 -5.07 -3.73 -14.99
C CYS A 470 -5.17 -5.25 -14.90
N THR A 471 -5.09 -5.95 -16.03
CA THR A 471 -5.21 -7.41 -16.10
C THR A 471 -3.84 -8.07 -16.01
N CYS A 472 -2.95 -7.78 -16.95
CA CYS A 472 -1.64 -8.43 -17.07
C CYS A 472 -0.51 -7.41 -17.21
N LEU A 473 0.69 -7.77 -16.78
CA LEU A 473 1.90 -6.96 -16.89
C LEU A 473 3.04 -7.77 -17.48
N PHE A 474 3.91 -7.06 -18.19
CA PHE A 474 5.09 -7.60 -18.82
C PHE A 474 6.31 -6.72 -18.57
N ALA A 475 7.45 -7.33 -18.32
CA ALA A 475 8.72 -6.65 -18.20
C ALA A 475 9.76 -7.28 -19.13
N LEU A 476 10.48 -6.44 -19.86
CA LEU A 476 11.55 -6.84 -20.76
C LEU A 476 12.91 -6.42 -20.19
N THR A 477 13.79 -7.42 -20.08
CA THR A 477 15.17 -7.27 -19.60
C THR A 477 16.12 -6.92 -20.75
N THR A 478 17.23 -6.24 -20.46
CA THR A 478 18.30 -5.95 -21.44
C THR A 478 18.90 -7.21 -22.08
N SER A 479 18.74 -8.38 -21.45
CA SER A 479 19.14 -9.67 -22.00
C SER A 479 18.21 -10.21 -23.10
N GLY A 480 17.03 -9.62 -23.26
CA GLY A 480 15.98 -10.10 -24.17
C GLY A 480 15.01 -11.12 -23.56
N SER A 481 15.08 -11.35 -22.25
CA SER A 481 14.09 -12.17 -21.52
C SER A 481 12.84 -11.37 -21.18
N VAL A 482 11.67 -12.00 -21.31
CA VAL A 482 10.35 -11.44 -20.97
C VAL A 482 9.83 -12.08 -19.68
N TYR A 483 9.35 -11.25 -18.76
CA TYR A 483 8.65 -11.67 -17.55
C TYR A 483 7.19 -11.22 -17.63
N SER A 484 6.27 -12.02 -17.11
CA SER A 484 4.83 -11.70 -17.05
C SER A 484 4.20 -12.12 -15.72
N TRP A 485 3.17 -11.37 -15.30
CA TRP A 485 2.34 -11.62 -14.11
C TRP A 485 0.99 -10.91 -14.22
N GLY A 486 0.06 -11.26 -13.35
CA GLY A 486 -1.30 -10.74 -13.32
C GLY A 486 -2.35 -11.81 -13.62
N TYR A 487 -3.47 -11.36 -14.18
CA TYR A 487 -4.58 -12.16 -14.69
C TYR A 487 -4.14 -13.04 -15.87
N ASN A 488 -4.69 -14.25 -15.98
CA ASN A 488 -4.27 -15.26 -16.97
C ASN A 488 -5.40 -16.19 -17.42
N ASP A 489 -6.67 -15.78 -17.32
CA ASP A 489 -7.80 -16.68 -17.63
C ASP A 489 -7.87 -17.04 -19.11
N PHE A 490 -7.27 -16.22 -19.98
CA PHE A 490 -7.20 -16.40 -21.42
C PHE A 490 -5.79 -16.81 -21.90
N GLY A 491 -4.88 -17.11 -20.96
CA GLY A 491 -3.50 -17.46 -21.27
C GLY A 491 -2.64 -16.26 -21.71
N GLU A 492 -3.09 -15.05 -21.44
CA GLU A 492 -2.46 -13.78 -21.80
C GLU A 492 -1.06 -13.61 -21.20
N LEU A 493 -0.68 -14.33 -20.13
CA LEU A 493 0.69 -14.28 -19.61
C LEU A 493 1.69 -15.08 -20.47
N GLY A 494 1.23 -15.95 -21.37
CA GLY A 494 2.10 -16.71 -22.29
C GLY A 494 2.86 -17.89 -21.66
N GLN A 495 2.49 -18.29 -20.44
CA GLN A 495 3.16 -19.33 -19.66
C GLN A 495 2.37 -20.65 -19.62
N GLY A 496 1.24 -20.75 -20.33
CA GLY A 496 0.25 -21.80 -20.15
C GLY A 496 -0.88 -21.37 -19.20
N PHE A 497 -1.85 -22.27 -18.97
CA PHE A 497 -2.95 -22.08 -18.00
C PHE A 497 -2.59 -22.50 -16.56
N SER A 498 -1.31 -22.74 -16.26
CA SER A 498 -0.89 -23.24 -14.95
C SER A 498 -1.27 -22.27 -13.83
N SER A 499 -1.60 -22.83 -12.66
CA SER A 499 -1.99 -22.15 -11.41
C SER A 499 -0.84 -21.38 -10.75
N LEU A 500 -0.09 -20.60 -11.52
CA LEU A 500 0.95 -19.73 -11.00
C LEU A 500 0.29 -18.60 -10.20
N GLU A 501 0.94 -18.20 -9.12
CA GLU A 501 0.45 -17.10 -8.29
C GLU A 501 0.45 -15.81 -9.12
N PRO A 502 -0.72 -15.19 -9.38
CA PRO A 502 -0.83 -14.06 -10.31
C PRO A 502 -0.07 -12.81 -9.82
N GLY A 503 0.32 -12.78 -8.55
CA GLY A 503 1.16 -11.73 -7.98
C GLY A 503 2.67 -11.90 -8.21
N VAL A 504 3.15 -12.97 -8.84
CA VAL A 504 4.59 -13.24 -8.97
C VAL A 504 5.06 -13.04 -10.42
N PRO A 505 6.01 -12.12 -10.70
CA PRO A 505 6.68 -12.01 -12.00
C PRO A 505 7.45 -13.29 -12.34
N ASN A 506 7.04 -13.96 -13.43
CA ASN A 506 7.63 -15.21 -13.89
C ASN A 506 8.22 -15.04 -15.31
N LYS A 507 9.32 -15.74 -15.63
CA LYS A 507 9.94 -15.70 -16.96
C LYS A 507 9.07 -16.49 -17.96
N ILE A 508 8.86 -15.97 -19.16
CA ILE A 508 8.23 -16.71 -20.26
C ILE A 508 9.26 -17.63 -20.91
N ASP A 509 9.31 -18.88 -20.46
CA ASP A 509 10.34 -19.84 -20.89
C ASP A 509 10.18 -20.34 -22.34
N THR A 510 9.03 -20.10 -22.98
CA THR A 510 8.75 -20.55 -24.36
C THR A 510 9.76 -20.00 -25.39
N PHE A 511 10.34 -18.83 -25.14
CA PHE A 511 11.38 -18.25 -26.01
C PHE A 511 12.75 -18.93 -25.88
N GLY A 512 12.97 -19.67 -24.77
CA GLY A 512 14.26 -20.22 -24.41
C GLY A 512 15.34 -19.14 -24.24
N ASP A 513 16.60 -19.55 -24.37
CA ASP A 513 17.75 -18.64 -24.30
C ASP A 513 18.26 -18.20 -25.70
N THR A 514 17.64 -18.73 -26.77
CA THR A 514 18.05 -18.47 -28.15
C THR A 514 17.29 -17.33 -28.82
N ILE A 515 16.01 -17.13 -28.47
CA ILE A 515 15.18 -16.07 -29.06
C ILE A 515 15.26 -14.86 -28.15
N LYS A 516 15.97 -13.82 -28.59
CA LYS A 516 16.04 -12.54 -27.86
C LYS A 516 14.91 -11.63 -28.28
N ILE A 517 14.12 -11.17 -27.31
CA ILE A 517 13.03 -10.23 -27.52
C ILE A 517 13.54 -8.79 -27.43
N THR A 518 13.09 -7.95 -28.36
CA THR A 518 13.46 -6.52 -28.47
C THR A 518 12.30 -5.59 -28.19
N GLN A 519 11.06 -6.05 -28.38
CA GLN A 519 9.85 -5.28 -28.09
C GLN A 519 8.73 -6.19 -27.61
N ILE A 520 7.89 -5.64 -26.72
CA ILE A 520 6.63 -6.24 -26.27
C ILE A 520 5.48 -5.25 -26.49
N ALA A 521 4.29 -5.76 -26.76
CA ALA A 521 3.05 -4.97 -26.85
C ALA A 521 1.87 -5.75 -26.28
N CYS A 522 0.94 -5.07 -25.61
CA CYS A 522 -0.18 -5.70 -24.92
C CYS A 522 -1.51 -5.02 -25.30
N GLY A 523 -2.54 -5.81 -25.56
CA GLY A 523 -3.93 -5.37 -25.70
C GLY A 523 -4.72 -5.61 -24.42
N SER A 524 -6.04 -5.82 -24.53
CA SER A 524 -6.88 -6.10 -23.36
C SER A 524 -6.54 -7.45 -22.71
N ASP A 525 -6.55 -8.50 -23.54
CA ASP A 525 -6.37 -9.90 -23.13
C ASP A 525 -5.43 -10.67 -24.06
N HIS A 526 -4.60 -9.97 -24.84
CA HIS A 526 -3.65 -10.56 -25.77
C HIS A 526 -2.34 -9.79 -25.80
N ALA A 527 -1.25 -10.45 -26.15
CA ALA A 527 0.08 -9.86 -26.12
C ALA A 527 0.97 -10.33 -27.27
N PHE A 528 1.99 -9.52 -27.53
CA PHE A 528 2.95 -9.69 -28.61
C PHE A 528 4.38 -9.52 -28.13
N ALA A 529 5.30 -10.17 -28.84
CA ALA A 529 6.72 -9.95 -28.73
C ALA A 529 7.37 -9.93 -30.13
N ILE A 530 8.34 -9.03 -30.32
CA ILE A 530 9.19 -8.99 -31.51
C ILE A 530 10.59 -9.47 -31.10
N SER A 531 11.14 -10.41 -31.86
CA SER A 531 12.52 -10.88 -31.68
C SER A 531 13.55 -9.98 -32.38
N GLU A 532 14.84 -10.13 -32.04
CA GLU A 532 15.96 -9.46 -32.71
C GLU A 532 16.01 -9.75 -34.23
N GLU A 533 15.51 -10.91 -34.65
CA GLU A 533 15.40 -11.30 -36.07
C GLU A 533 14.17 -10.68 -36.77
N GLY A 534 13.33 -9.94 -36.04
CA GLY A 534 12.09 -9.31 -36.53
C GLY A 534 10.91 -10.27 -36.69
N HIS A 535 10.95 -11.45 -36.06
CA HIS A 535 9.81 -12.34 -35.98
C HIS A 535 8.81 -11.87 -34.93
N LEU A 536 7.51 -11.87 -35.28
CA LEU A 536 6.40 -11.55 -34.38
C LEU A 536 5.83 -12.82 -33.75
N TYR A 537 5.66 -12.78 -32.43
CA TYR A 537 5.01 -13.80 -31.62
C TYR A 537 3.76 -13.23 -30.97
N ALA A 538 2.69 -14.02 -30.88
CA ALA A 538 1.40 -13.63 -30.33
C ALA A 538 0.83 -14.72 -29.40
N TRP A 539 0.11 -14.32 -28.35
CA TRP A 539 -0.58 -15.22 -27.42
C TRP A 539 -1.71 -14.48 -26.67
N GLY A 540 -2.58 -15.24 -26.00
CA GLY A 540 -3.75 -14.76 -25.24
C GLY A 540 -5.09 -15.04 -25.93
N TYR A 541 -6.07 -14.19 -25.65
CA TYR A 541 -7.43 -14.24 -26.19
C TYR A 541 -7.45 -14.03 -27.70
N ASN A 542 -8.26 -14.80 -28.43
CA ASN A 542 -8.24 -14.80 -29.90
C ASN A 542 -9.63 -14.94 -30.57
N PHE A 543 -10.70 -14.62 -29.84
CA PHE A 543 -12.08 -14.72 -30.35
C PHE A 543 -12.35 -13.91 -31.64
N TYR A 544 -11.72 -12.74 -31.80
CA TYR A 544 -11.84 -11.92 -33.01
C TYR A 544 -10.68 -12.14 -33.99
N GLY A 545 -9.83 -13.13 -33.74
CA GLY A 545 -8.64 -13.39 -34.53
C GLY A 545 -7.50 -12.40 -34.29
N GLN A 546 -7.51 -11.70 -33.16
CA GLN A 546 -6.53 -10.67 -32.80
C GLN A 546 -5.10 -11.19 -32.64
N LEU A 547 -4.84 -12.50 -32.68
CA LEU A 547 -3.46 -13.01 -32.72
C LEU A 547 -2.90 -13.13 -34.14
N GLY A 548 -3.74 -13.03 -35.17
CA GLY A 548 -3.29 -13.04 -36.57
C GLY A 548 -2.78 -14.40 -37.05
N THR A 549 -3.11 -15.49 -36.36
CA THR A 549 -2.63 -16.85 -36.67
C THR A 549 -3.36 -17.51 -37.85
N GLY A 550 -4.47 -16.92 -38.30
CA GLY A 550 -5.38 -17.50 -39.28
C GLY A 550 -6.38 -18.51 -38.70
N CYS A 551 -6.32 -18.78 -37.39
CA CYS A 551 -7.27 -19.61 -36.66
C CYS A 551 -8.06 -18.76 -35.67
N LEU A 552 -9.33 -19.11 -35.45
CA LEU A 552 -10.19 -18.53 -34.42
C LEU A 552 -10.22 -19.45 -33.19
N ASP A 553 -9.04 -19.87 -32.73
CA ASP A 553 -8.96 -20.53 -31.42
C ASP A 553 -9.44 -19.54 -30.35
N ASP A 554 -10.17 -20.01 -29.33
CA ASP A 554 -10.67 -19.12 -28.29
C ASP A 554 -9.49 -18.46 -27.53
N HIS A 555 -8.43 -19.22 -27.26
CA HIS A 555 -7.27 -18.83 -26.43
C HIS A 555 -5.98 -19.53 -26.87
N VAL A 556 -4.85 -18.81 -26.93
CA VAL A 556 -3.52 -19.37 -27.22
C VAL A 556 -2.60 -19.06 -26.03
N PRO A 557 -2.37 -19.99 -25.09
CA PRO A 557 -1.76 -19.66 -23.80
C PRO A 557 -0.22 -19.61 -23.81
N ARG A 558 0.41 -19.77 -24.97
CA ARG A 558 1.86 -19.74 -25.15
C ARG A 558 2.22 -18.99 -26.43
N PRO A 559 3.31 -18.20 -26.45
CA PRO A 559 3.76 -17.47 -27.64
C PRO A 559 3.85 -18.35 -28.88
N GLY A 560 3.06 -18.01 -29.90
CA GLY A 560 3.07 -18.63 -31.23
C GLY A 560 3.56 -17.64 -32.29
N ARG A 561 4.35 -18.11 -33.26
CA ARG A 561 4.86 -17.26 -34.34
C ARG A 561 3.74 -16.90 -35.32
N VAL A 562 3.59 -15.62 -35.63
CA VAL A 562 2.63 -15.11 -36.63
C VAL A 562 3.26 -15.19 -38.02
N THR A 563 2.63 -15.90 -38.95
CA THR A 563 3.16 -16.13 -40.31
C THR A 563 2.27 -15.61 -41.42
N GLY A 564 1.11 -15.03 -41.11
CA GLY A 564 0.13 -14.56 -42.10
C GLY A 564 0.50 -13.28 -42.87
N PHE A 565 1.78 -12.90 -42.91
CA PHE A 565 2.27 -11.76 -43.67
C PHE A 565 2.52 -12.12 -45.14
N ARG A 566 2.74 -11.11 -46.01
CA ARG A 566 3.00 -11.31 -47.45
C ARG A 566 4.10 -12.33 -47.75
N SER A 567 5.08 -12.46 -46.86
CA SER A 567 6.12 -13.49 -46.96
C SER A 567 6.55 -13.96 -45.57
N ASN A 568 7.03 -15.20 -45.47
CA ASN A 568 7.64 -15.70 -44.22
C ASN A 568 8.95 -14.97 -43.83
N ALA A 569 9.53 -14.19 -44.76
CA ALA A 569 10.73 -13.39 -44.55
C ALA A 569 10.41 -11.93 -44.13
N THR A 570 9.13 -11.58 -43.93
CA THR A 570 8.73 -10.24 -43.54
C THR A 570 9.22 -9.92 -42.12
N THR A 571 10.08 -8.90 -42.00
CA THR A 571 10.62 -8.39 -40.73
C THR A 571 9.66 -7.37 -40.13
N ILE A 572 9.23 -7.60 -38.89
CA ILE A 572 8.38 -6.68 -38.12
C ILE A 572 9.28 -5.80 -37.24
N VAL A 573 9.01 -4.50 -37.23
CA VAL A 573 9.81 -3.49 -36.50
C VAL A 573 9.01 -2.72 -35.45
N SER A 574 7.68 -2.80 -35.51
CA SER A 574 6.79 -2.22 -34.51
C SER A 574 5.48 -2.99 -34.48
N VAL A 575 4.91 -3.17 -33.29
CA VAL A 575 3.59 -3.74 -33.08
C VAL A 575 2.85 -2.93 -32.03
N ALA A 576 1.55 -2.77 -32.21
CA ALA A 576 0.63 -2.19 -31.25
C ALA A 576 -0.64 -3.04 -31.17
N ALA A 577 -1.24 -3.08 -29.99
CA ALA A 577 -2.45 -3.82 -29.72
C ALA A 577 -3.49 -2.87 -29.12
N GLY A 578 -4.69 -2.88 -29.68
CA GLY A 578 -5.85 -2.22 -29.10
C GLY A 578 -6.61 -3.17 -28.18
N MET A 579 -7.89 -2.90 -27.97
CA MET A 579 -8.71 -3.75 -27.09
C MET A 579 -8.81 -5.19 -27.62
N PHE A 580 -9.23 -5.33 -28.89
CA PHE A 580 -9.39 -6.62 -29.57
C PHE A 580 -8.90 -6.59 -31.03
N HIS A 581 -8.05 -5.62 -31.39
CA HIS A 581 -7.42 -5.51 -32.70
C HIS A 581 -5.93 -5.28 -32.54
N SER A 582 -5.15 -5.53 -33.59
CA SER A 582 -3.70 -5.42 -33.54
C SER A 582 -3.15 -4.92 -34.86
N VAL A 583 -2.01 -4.24 -34.79
CA VAL A 583 -1.40 -3.56 -35.92
C VAL A 583 0.10 -3.73 -35.86
N ALA A 584 0.74 -4.04 -36.99
CA ALA A 584 2.19 -4.16 -37.08
C ALA A 584 2.76 -3.38 -38.27
N VAL A 585 3.96 -2.85 -38.08
CA VAL A 585 4.77 -2.20 -39.11
C VAL A 585 5.93 -3.12 -39.49
N THR A 586 6.15 -3.22 -40.78
CA THR A 586 7.25 -3.99 -41.38
C THR A 586 8.47 -3.11 -41.64
N ALA A 587 9.64 -3.72 -41.76
CA ALA A 587 10.90 -2.99 -41.98
C ALA A 587 10.92 -2.17 -43.29
N ASP A 588 10.11 -2.53 -44.28
CA ASP A 588 9.92 -1.79 -45.53
C ASP A 588 8.81 -0.71 -45.44
N GLY A 589 8.28 -0.46 -44.24
CA GLY A 589 7.38 0.66 -43.94
C GLY A 589 5.90 0.38 -44.22
N HIS A 590 5.52 -0.86 -44.51
CA HIS A 590 4.11 -1.25 -44.67
C HIS A 590 3.44 -1.60 -43.35
N VAL A 591 2.12 -1.45 -43.32
CA VAL A 591 1.30 -1.74 -42.14
C VAL A 591 0.33 -2.88 -42.41
N TYR A 592 0.20 -3.74 -41.42
CA TYR A 592 -0.82 -4.78 -41.38
C TYR A 592 -1.68 -4.60 -40.14
N ALA A 593 -2.97 -4.85 -40.26
CA ALA A 593 -3.92 -4.85 -39.15
C ALA A 593 -4.69 -6.17 -39.11
N TRP A 594 -5.20 -6.59 -37.96
CA TRP A 594 -6.08 -7.75 -37.82
C TRP A 594 -6.84 -7.69 -36.48
N GLY A 595 -7.76 -8.62 -36.24
CA GLY A 595 -8.66 -8.65 -35.09
C GLY A 595 -10.01 -8.00 -35.37
N GLN A 596 -10.65 -7.43 -34.34
CA GLN A 596 -11.97 -6.80 -34.42
C GLN A 596 -11.98 -5.56 -35.32
N ASN A 597 -13.07 -5.38 -36.09
CA ASN A 597 -13.23 -4.31 -37.07
C ASN A 597 -14.62 -3.64 -37.05
N ASP A 598 -15.44 -3.86 -36.02
CA ASP A 598 -16.79 -3.31 -35.92
C ASP A 598 -16.83 -1.77 -35.93
N LYS A 599 -15.72 -1.10 -35.57
CA LYS A 599 -15.54 0.36 -35.65
C LYS A 599 -14.65 0.81 -36.80
N GLY A 600 -14.23 -0.09 -37.68
CA GLY A 600 -13.27 0.20 -38.74
C GLY A 600 -11.82 0.27 -38.25
N GLN A 601 -11.51 -0.37 -37.12
CA GLN A 601 -10.17 -0.33 -36.48
C GLN A 601 -9.04 -0.80 -37.42
N LEU A 602 -9.35 -1.60 -38.44
CA LEU A 602 -8.37 -2.18 -39.37
C LEU A 602 -8.11 -1.33 -40.62
N GLY A 603 -8.79 -0.20 -40.79
CA GLY A 603 -8.56 0.71 -41.92
C GLY A 603 -9.16 0.23 -43.26
N LEU A 604 -10.04 -0.77 -43.24
CA LEU A 604 -10.79 -1.25 -44.41
C LEU A 604 -12.25 -0.77 -44.46
N GLY A 605 -12.67 0.05 -43.48
CA GLY A 605 -14.09 0.35 -43.23
C GLY A 605 -14.81 -0.77 -42.48
N CYS A 606 -16.07 -0.57 -42.11
CA CYS A 606 -16.88 -1.48 -41.28
C CYS A 606 -17.56 -2.62 -42.07
N THR A 607 -16.97 -3.11 -43.17
CA THR A 607 -17.63 -4.10 -44.06
C THR A 607 -17.51 -5.54 -43.59
N GLU A 608 -16.39 -5.87 -42.96
CA GLU A 608 -16.11 -7.17 -42.31
C GLU A 608 -15.97 -6.92 -40.81
N ALA A 609 -16.59 -7.75 -39.97
CA ALA A 609 -16.64 -7.52 -38.52
C ALA A 609 -15.30 -7.79 -37.79
N TYR A 610 -14.43 -8.62 -38.37
CA TYR A 610 -13.10 -8.94 -37.85
C TYR A 610 -12.21 -9.57 -38.94
N SER A 611 -10.92 -9.77 -38.66
CA SER A 611 -9.99 -10.52 -39.51
C SER A 611 -9.03 -11.37 -38.68
N ALA A 612 -8.93 -12.67 -38.97
CA ALA A 612 -8.04 -13.59 -38.25
C ALA A 612 -6.61 -13.66 -38.80
N THR A 613 -6.32 -12.95 -39.88
CA THR A 613 -5.00 -12.90 -40.52
C THR A 613 -4.56 -11.45 -40.73
N PRO A 614 -3.27 -11.13 -40.62
CA PRO A 614 -2.74 -9.81 -40.94
C PRO A 614 -3.16 -9.37 -42.36
N ILE A 615 -3.97 -8.33 -42.43
CA ILE A 615 -4.41 -7.72 -43.70
C ILE A 615 -3.59 -6.46 -43.97
N PHE A 616 -3.23 -6.27 -45.23
CA PHE A 616 -2.44 -5.13 -45.67
C PHE A 616 -3.30 -3.85 -45.66
N VAL A 617 -2.87 -2.85 -44.89
CA VAL A 617 -3.52 -1.54 -44.84
C VAL A 617 -2.92 -0.66 -45.92
N THR A 618 -3.75 -0.15 -46.83
CA THR A 618 -3.28 0.73 -47.91
C THR A 618 -3.38 2.18 -47.47
N PHE A 619 -2.23 2.86 -47.39
CA PHE A 619 -2.19 4.29 -47.11
C PHE A 619 -2.02 5.13 -48.39
N PRO A 620 -2.45 6.40 -48.38
CA PRO A 620 -2.00 7.41 -49.32
C PRO A 620 -0.47 7.46 -49.37
N ALA A 621 0.11 7.69 -50.57
CA ALA A 621 1.56 7.72 -50.77
C ALA A 621 2.30 8.73 -49.86
N SER A 622 1.60 9.75 -49.37
CA SER A 622 2.14 10.78 -48.47
C SER A 622 2.37 10.32 -47.02
N LEU A 623 1.92 9.12 -46.64
CA LEU A 623 2.05 8.53 -45.30
C LEU A 623 3.01 7.32 -45.27
N PHE A 624 3.64 7.03 -46.42
CA PHE A 624 4.62 5.97 -46.58
C PHE A 624 6.04 6.57 -46.68
N PRO A 625 7.05 5.97 -46.03
CA PRO A 625 6.99 4.77 -45.20
C PRO A 625 6.44 5.05 -43.79
N THR A 626 5.64 4.12 -43.24
CA THR A 626 5.21 4.19 -41.84
C THR A 626 6.35 3.74 -40.93
N LYS A 627 6.60 4.48 -39.85
CA LYS A 627 7.66 4.23 -38.88
C LYS A 627 7.14 3.54 -37.61
N SER A 628 5.95 3.90 -37.14
CA SER A 628 5.39 3.38 -35.90
C SER A 628 3.87 3.39 -35.94
N VAL A 629 3.25 2.50 -35.16
CA VAL A 629 1.80 2.44 -34.94
C VAL A 629 1.49 2.44 -33.45
N ALA A 630 0.31 2.94 -33.11
CA ALA A 630 -0.26 2.90 -31.77
C ALA A 630 -1.76 2.62 -31.90
N CYS A 631 -2.31 1.89 -30.94
CA CYS A 631 -3.74 1.55 -30.93
C CYS A 631 -4.38 2.16 -29.68
N GLY A 632 -5.51 2.84 -29.86
CA GLY A 632 -6.47 3.04 -28.78
C GLY A 632 -7.35 1.78 -28.63
N PRO A 633 -8.42 1.84 -27.82
CA PRO A 633 -9.32 0.68 -27.68
C PRO A 633 -9.97 0.26 -29.00
N ASP A 634 -10.51 1.25 -29.72
CA ASP A 634 -11.30 1.08 -30.94
C ASP A 634 -10.75 1.91 -32.12
N SER A 635 -9.46 2.24 -32.08
CA SER A 635 -8.83 3.12 -33.07
C SER A 635 -7.35 2.83 -33.24
N THR A 636 -6.82 3.18 -34.40
CA THR A 636 -5.42 3.05 -34.76
C THR A 636 -4.85 4.41 -35.18
N LEU A 637 -3.62 4.67 -34.76
CA LEU A 637 -2.80 5.81 -35.17
C LEU A 637 -1.51 5.30 -35.82
N ALA A 638 -1.18 5.84 -36.99
CA ALA A 638 0.07 5.55 -37.70
C ALA A 638 0.89 6.83 -37.86
N LEU A 639 2.23 6.71 -37.70
CA LEU A 639 3.20 7.79 -37.87
C LEU A 639 4.10 7.49 -39.07
N SER A 640 4.11 8.37 -40.06
CA SER A 640 5.03 8.29 -41.20
C SER A 640 6.46 8.71 -40.81
N ALA A 641 7.44 8.32 -41.61
CA ALA A 641 8.84 8.74 -41.43
C ALA A 641 9.03 10.27 -41.51
N GLU A 642 8.14 10.95 -42.23
CA GLU A 642 8.08 12.40 -42.40
C GLU A 642 7.32 13.12 -41.26
N GLY A 643 6.83 12.38 -40.25
CA GLY A 643 6.15 12.96 -39.10
C GLY A 643 4.65 13.16 -39.27
N LYS A 644 4.04 12.62 -40.33
CA LYS A 644 2.59 12.75 -40.58
C LYS A 644 1.81 11.69 -39.81
N LEU A 645 0.65 12.07 -39.29
CA LEU A 645 -0.25 11.20 -38.53
C LEU A 645 -1.46 10.79 -39.37
N CYS A 646 -1.84 9.52 -39.27
CA CYS A 646 -3.07 8.99 -39.85
C CYS A 646 -3.87 8.25 -38.80
N PHE A 647 -5.18 8.49 -38.76
CA PHE A 647 -6.11 7.87 -37.83
C PHE A 647 -7.19 7.09 -38.58
N PHE A 648 -7.52 5.91 -38.07
CA PHE A 648 -8.64 5.10 -38.55
C PHE A 648 -9.26 4.29 -37.40
N GLY A 649 -10.56 3.97 -37.52
CA GLY A 649 -11.37 3.39 -36.44
C GLY A 649 -12.40 4.37 -35.85
N HIS A 650 -13.10 3.93 -34.81
CA HIS A 650 -14.15 4.68 -34.10
C HIS A 650 -15.33 5.19 -34.97
N CYS A 651 -15.71 4.45 -36.01
CA CYS A 651 -16.89 4.76 -36.81
C CYS A 651 -18.19 4.42 -36.03
N ASN A 652 -19.02 5.42 -35.72
CA ASN A 652 -20.38 5.16 -35.22
C ASN A 652 -21.24 4.57 -36.33
N TYR A 653 -21.51 3.27 -36.28
CA TYR A 653 -22.52 2.64 -37.13
C TYR A 653 -23.92 3.11 -36.68
N THR A 654 -24.46 4.15 -37.32
CA THR A 654 -25.89 4.46 -37.25
C THR A 654 -26.59 3.82 -38.47
N PRO A 655 -27.63 2.98 -38.28
CA PRO A 655 -28.34 2.32 -39.39
C PRO A 655 -29.00 3.27 -40.42
N ASP A 656 -29.06 4.57 -40.12
CA ASP A 656 -29.85 5.57 -40.85
C ASP A 656 -29.03 6.51 -41.77
N MET A 657 -27.74 6.25 -41.99
CA MET A 657 -26.93 7.07 -42.91
C MET A 657 -26.30 6.22 -44.02
N ALA A 658 -27.07 5.98 -45.07
CA ALA A 658 -26.65 5.29 -46.29
C ALA A 658 -25.54 6.03 -47.10
N ASP A 659 -25.17 7.25 -46.73
CA ASP A 659 -24.34 8.15 -47.55
C ASP A 659 -22.87 8.33 -47.11
N ARG A 660 -22.37 7.58 -46.12
CA ARG A 660 -20.93 7.65 -45.74
C ARG A 660 -20.10 6.42 -46.11
N LYS A 661 -20.41 5.78 -47.24
CA LYS A 661 -19.60 4.68 -47.83
C LYS A 661 -18.18 5.07 -48.31
N GLY A 662 -17.59 6.17 -47.84
CA GLY A 662 -16.34 6.69 -48.41
C GLY A 662 -15.41 7.47 -47.48
N LEU A 663 -15.70 7.62 -46.19
CA LEU A 663 -14.83 8.34 -45.25
C LEU A 663 -14.02 7.35 -44.40
N VAL A 664 -13.23 6.49 -45.06
CA VAL A 664 -12.43 5.42 -44.42
C VAL A 664 -11.04 5.94 -43.97
N PHE A 665 -10.66 7.14 -44.38
CA PHE A 665 -9.41 7.79 -43.98
C PHE A 665 -9.72 9.21 -43.54
N GLN A 666 -9.53 9.53 -42.26
CA GLN A 666 -9.35 10.92 -41.89
C GLN A 666 -7.85 11.15 -41.78
N ILE A 667 -7.28 11.56 -42.93
CA ILE A 667 -5.93 12.08 -42.97
C ILE A 667 -5.99 13.44 -42.25
N CYS A 668 -5.58 13.49 -40.98
CA CYS A 668 -5.28 14.75 -40.33
C CYS A 668 -3.90 15.22 -40.82
N THR A 669 -3.79 15.53 -42.11
CA THR A 669 -2.51 15.98 -42.68
C THR A 669 -2.18 17.40 -42.27
N ASP A 670 -3.19 18.23 -41.97
CA ASP A 670 -3.01 19.64 -41.61
C ASP A 670 -4.23 20.13 -40.82
N LEU A 671 -4.40 19.73 -39.56
CA LEU A 671 -5.44 20.36 -38.74
C LEU A 671 -5.02 21.81 -38.46
N ASP A 672 -5.68 22.76 -39.13
CA ASP A 672 -5.65 24.15 -38.72
C ASP A 672 -6.34 24.21 -37.34
N PRO A 673 -5.78 24.88 -36.32
CA PRO A 673 -6.44 25.04 -35.01
C PRO A 673 -7.83 25.71 -35.08
N THR A 674 -8.24 26.22 -36.25
CA THR A 674 -9.59 26.73 -36.53
C THR A 674 -10.56 25.71 -37.13
N ASP A 675 -10.10 24.50 -37.49
CA ASP A 675 -10.96 23.44 -38.02
C ASP A 675 -11.99 22.97 -36.99
N PRO A 676 -13.26 22.76 -37.39
CA PRO A 676 -14.31 22.37 -36.46
C PRO A 676 -14.05 20.99 -35.87
N ILE A 677 -14.16 20.90 -34.53
CA ILE A 677 -14.04 19.67 -33.75
C ILE A 677 -15.02 18.62 -34.29
N VAL A 678 -14.48 17.52 -34.84
CA VAL A 678 -15.26 16.32 -35.12
C VAL A 678 -15.42 15.55 -33.81
N ASP A 679 -16.58 15.68 -33.17
CA ASP A 679 -16.94 14.95 -31.95
C ASP A 679 -17.35 13.51 -32.32
N PHE A 680 -16.53 12.52 -31.97
CA PHE A 680 -16.77 11.12 -32.28
C PHE A 680 -17.68 10.38 -31.27
N GLY A 681 -18.22 11.07 -30.25
CA GLY A 681 -19.28 10.53 -29.40
C GLY A 681 -18.89 10.27 -27.95
N THR A 682 -19.91 9.93 -27.15
CA THR A 682 -20.00 10.27 -25.72
C THR A 682 -19.80 9.12 -24.74
N LYS A 683 -19.36 7.94 -25.19
CA LYS A 683 -19.24 6.77 -24.32
C LYS A 683 -17.81 6.22 -24.37
N HIS A 684 -17.15 6.30 -23.21
CA HIS A 684 -15.87 5.68 -22.83
C HIS A 684 -14.61 6.57 -22.88
N TRP A 685 -13.57 6.06 -22.23
CA TRP A 685 -12.54 6.71 -21.43
C TRP A 685 -11.50 7.47 -22.26
N ALA A 686 -11.27 8.74 -21.91
CA ALA A 686 -10.25 9.67 -22.39
C ALA A 686 -9.68 9.41 -23.82
N THR A 687 -10.38 9.88 -24.85
CA THR A 687 -9.77 9.99 -26.20
C THR A 687 -8.96 11.30 -26.29
N LEU A 688 -7.64 11.18 -26.46
CA LEU A 688 -6.71 12.27 -26.79
C LEU A 688 -6.41 12.23 -28.30
N TYR A 689 -6.71 13.31 -29.00
CA TYR A 689 -6.30 13.56 -30.37
C TYR A 689 -5.14 14.55 -30.35
N ALA A 690 -4.11 14.35 -31.16
CA ALA A 690 -3.12 15.39 -31.37
C ALA A 690 -2.67 15.55 -32.81
N CYS A 691 -2.33 16.79 -33.16
CA CYS A 691 -1.77 17.16 -34.46
C CYS A 691 -0.57 18.07 -34.25
N GLN A 692 0.53 17.80 -34.98
CA GLN A 692 1.64 18.73 -35.12
C GLN A 692 1.43 19.53 -36.40
N THR A 693 1.49 20.86 -36.31
CA THR A 693 1.43 21.76 -37.48
C THR A 693 2.81 21.89 -38.13
N GLU A 694 2.86 22.39 -39.38
CA GLU A 694 4.12 22.74 -40.06
C GLU A 694 5.00 23.72 -39.26
N SER A 695 4.42 24.46 -38.30
CA SER A 695 5.12 25.37 -37.38
C SER A 695 5.80 24.69 -36.17
N GLY A 696 5.69 23.37 -36.03
CA GLY A 696 6.24 22.60 -34.92
C GLY A 696 5.37 22.56 -33.65
N LYS A 697 4.26 23.30 -33.61
CA LYS A 697 3.30 23.29 -32.49
C LYS A 697 2.45 22.02 -32.48
N VAL A 698 2.31 21.39 -31.31
CA VAL A 698 1.48 20.22 -31.05
C VAL A 698 0.20 20.66 -30.33
N TYR A 699 -0.96 20.32 -30.90
CA TYR A 699 -2.26 20.59 -30.30
C TYR A 699 -2.89 19.30 -29.81
N LEU A 700 -3.42 19.31 -28.58
CA LEU A 700 -4.09 18.18 -27.93
C LEU A 700 -5.59 18.49 -27.77
N TRP A 701 -6.47 17.57 -28.16
CA TRP A 701 -7.92 17.69 -27.95
C TRP A 701 -8.51 16.40 -27.37
N GLY A 702 -9.37 16.51 -26.36
CA GLY A 702 -10.01 15.35 -25.74
C GLY A 702 -11.08 15.74 -24.72
N LYS A 703 -12.01 14.83 -24.41
CA LYS A 703 -13.06 15.05 -23.40
C LYS A 703 -12.62 14.51 -22.05
N VAL A 704 -12.30 15.40 -21.12
CA VAL A 704 -12.07 15.06 -19.70
C VAL A 704 -13.43 14.84 -19.01
N ARG A 705 -13.64 13.69 -18.37
CA ARG A 705 -14.90 13.35 -17.69
C ARG A 705 -15.20 14.38 -16.58
N GLY A 706 -16.29 15.13 -16.71
CA GLY A 706 -16.83 15.99 -15.64
C GLY A 706 -16.55 17.50 -15.71
N GLY A 707 -15.96 18.04 -16.79
CA GLY A 707 -15.74 19.48 -16.95
C GLY A 707 -16.67 20.11 -17.98
N LYS A 708 -17.25 21.29 -17.69
CA LYS A 708 -17.74 22.22 -18.72
C LYS A 708 -16.67 22.37 -19.80
N LYS A 709 -17.05 22.53 -21.08
CA LYS A 709 -16.17 22.95 -22.19
C LYS A 709 -15.19 24.01 -21.67
N ARG A 710 -13.95 23.61 -21.42
CA ARG A 710 -12.85 24.54 -21.15
C ARG A 710 -12.05 24.59 -22.43
N SER A 711 -11.86 25.79 -22.97
CA SER A 711 -10.70 26.06 -23.81
C SER A 711 -9.47 25.59 -23.03
N LEU A 712 -8.74 24.62 -23.57
CA LEU A 712 -7.43 24.25 -23.06
C LEU A 712 -6.54 25.48 -23.23
N TYR A 713 -6.32 26.21 -22.14
CA TYR A 713 -5.21 27.13 -22.06
C TYR A 713 -3.92 26.34 -22.21
N GLU A 714 -2.93 26.95 -22.88
CA GLU A 714 -1.58 26.45 -23.15
C GLU A 714 -0.92 25.87 -21.88
N GLU A 715 -1.17 24.61 -21.55
CA GLU A 715 -0.28 23.83 -20.69
C GLU A 715 0.69 23.07 -21.60
N THR A 716 1.89 23.60 -21.70
CA THR A 716 3.08 23.09 -22.39
C THR A 716 3.56 21.75 -21.80
N ARG A 717 2.75 20.69 -21.89
CA ARG A 717 3.16 19.33 -21.43
C ARG A 717 3.57 18.36 -22.54
N ALA A 718 3.08 18.52 -23.77
CA ALA A 718 3.53 17.73 -24.92
C ALA A 718 4.39 18.63 -25.84
N SER A 719 5.65 18.25 -26.01
CA SER A 719 6.61 19.06 -26.78
C SER A 719 6.89 18.47 -28.18
N THR A 720 6.57 17.19 -28.41
CA THR A 720 6.86 16.47 -29.65
C THR A 720 5.75 15.49 -30.06
N VAL A 721 5.68 15.11 -31.35
CA VAL A 721 4.77 14.06 -31.88
C VAL A 721 4.96 12.70 -31.19
N ASN A 722 6.18 12.41 -30.73
CA ASN A 722 6.42 11.17 -30.00
C ASN A 722 5.73 11.15 -28.62
N ASP A 723 5.57 12.31 -27.98
CA ASP A 723 4.88 12.43 -26.68
C ASP A 723 3.36 12.21 -26.84
N VAL A 724 2.83 12.54 -28.03
CA VAL A 724 1.43 12.24 -28.41
C VAL A 724 1.24 10.74 -28.61
N PHE A 725 2.17 10.12 -29.33
CA PHE A 725 2.13 8.68 -29.61
C PHE A 725 2.09 7.85 -28.33
N SER A 726 2.81 8.28 -27.28
CA SER A 726 2.74 7.67 -25.94
C SER A 726 1.42 7.84 -25.22
N MET A 727 0.69 8.93 -25.47
CA MET A 727 -0.60 9.21 -24.84
C MET A 727 -1.76 8.49 -25.52
N PHE A 728 -1.61 8.11 -26.79
CA PHE A 728 -2.67 7.50 -27.61
C PHE A 728 -2.75 5.97 -27.46
N SER A 729 -1.63 5.29 -27.22
CA SER A 729 -1.62 3.85 -26.98
C SER A 729 -2.53 3.49 -25.81
N ASN A 730 -3.36 2.46 -25.97
CA ASN A 730 -4.10 1.84 -24.89
C ASN A 730 -3.54 0.44 -24.53
N PRO A 731 -3.22 0.23 -23.26
CA PRO A 731 -3.05 1.31 -22.29
C PRO A 731 -1.82 2.14 -22.65
N PRO A 732 -1.60 3.34 -22.07
CA PRO A 732 -0.50 4.25 -22.45
C PRO A 732 0.87 3.57 -22.38
N GLY A 733 1.18 2.79 -23.42
CA GLY A 733 2.22 1.76 -23.52
C GLY A 733 3.48 2.29 -24.16
N MET A 734 3.65 3.60 -24.19
CA MET A 734 4.96 4.19 -24.40
C MET A 734 5.28 5.15 -23.27
N ILE A 735 5.42 4.64 -22.05
CA ILE A 735 5.99 5.45 -20.98
C ILE A 735 7.49 5.56 -21.26
N ARG A 736 7.86 6.64 -21.93
CA ARG A 736 9.27 6.99 -22.11
C ARG A 736 9.93 7.01 -20.73
N PRO A 737 11.18 6.55 -20.62
CA PRO A 737 12.06 6.90 -19.52
C PRO A 737 11.89 8.38 -19.17
N LEU A 738 11.27 8.70 -18.04
CA LEU A 738 11.49 10.00 -17.43
C LEU A 738 12.92 9.94 -16.91
N THR A 739 13.88 10.37 -17.72
CA THR A 739 15.21 10.75 -17.21
C THR A 739 14.96 11.94 -16.29
N LEU A 740 14.83 11.66 -15.00
CA LEU A 740 14.78 12.68 -13.96
C LEU A 740 16.14 13.38 -14.01
N SER A 741 16.19 14.61 -14.54
CA SER A 741 17.34 15.49 -14.31
C SER A 741 17.41 15.80 -12.82
N GLU A 742 18.64 15.87 -12.30
CA GLU A 742 19.03 15.94 -10.87
C GLU A 742 18.10 16.69 -9.92
#